data_AF-A0A3R7SYC8-F1
#
_entry.id   AF-A0A3R7SYC8-F1
#
_cell.length_a   1.000
_cell.length_b   1.000
_cell.length_c   1.000
_cell.angle_alpha   90.00
_cell.angle_beta   90.00
_cell.angle_gamma   90.00
#
_symmetry.space_group_name_H-M   'P 1'
#
loop_
_entity.id
_entity.type
_entity.pdbx_description
1 polymer ?
#
loop_
_entity_poly.entity_id
_entity_poly.type
_entity_poly.pdbx_seq_one_letter_code
_entity_poly.pdbx_strand_id
1 'polypeptide(L)'
;MVDGPNKNLEHLAMPQLKTRSVHTRSQTRGIAWLAALSTMLLLPQGAAIGDCPADLDGSGEVGGGDIGLLLAQWGPGSGSADLNGDGLVNGADIGAMLGAWGWCPCEESLVFDPIHDGSEPLEPAIVEHTRDAMITRIADRARDRHAREDIVNGIPYRTYDHWLPFYWEQRVAEIEIIDRAAMGGEGLTFNFATLDRLNPAEFRTFYASGFAGYHNNMSDFLNAGVTLVSIEPSERYPGETEYHYTAEIENKWPEQTPLAIGDRMEIELSQFLTAPRNGRLNYYGTAMLYVVGEGIVPWYAKAKEEASTPEEREAASFDSFPLPEHAWLGGRTTLPYQYSNEPDDRFKQMAGNISHASGHAFTVGRRLHHTDFGTGVHSEDGNPIFADHIGKAGPRFVNTSCVACHIGNGRALPPEVGGAYNEALIQVGSDADGTPHPILGEVLQPSTGSTPGGGGGGGGGGDTFIRIEAEDFSVMSGVETETCLDEGGGLNVGFIDTGDWMAYVDHPVMIPTTGIYLVDFRVASGSGGGTLRFEEVGGSPLHGTIDIPATGGWQSWITVTLEVQLTEGEHRFGINAASGGWNLNWFEVLEPDGFQGGDADDSEGSMLLAGWDEIPGTYGDGSAYILRRPVYEFTGPVPEFYSLRLAPQLVGVGLLEAIDETTLLELADECDLDEDGISGRLRTVENPADPDRSRIGRFGARGSTASVREQIAYAMNRDMGVSSEVFPVLDGDVKPSPIEIANEDLDLMDRYTSLLGIAARRNLLDPAALEGEALFAAANCTACHVPTVVTGSTHPYAELRNQTIHPYTDMLLHDMGPGLADNIGDHGVSGAEWRTPALWNIGLTEGVSGGEAYLHDGRARTIEEAILWHGGEAEASKEAFRTMSAQDRAAIVAFLKSL
;
A
#
# COMPACT_ATOMS: atom_id res chain seq x y z
N MET A 1 -73.54 -36.88 3.42
CA MET A 1 -74.82 -36.36 3.93
C MET A 1 -74.55 -35.00 4.55
N VAL A 2 -75.15 -33.98 3.96
CA VAL A 2 -75.67 -32.71 4.53
C VAL A 2 -75.07 -32.17 5.83
N ASP A 3 -74.53 -30.94 5.71
CA ASP A 3 -74.50 -29.77 6.59
C ASP A 3 -74.68 -29.88 8.12
N GLY A 4 -73.79 -29.17 8.82
CA GLY A 4 -73.99 -28.63 10.19
C GLY A 4 -72.81 -27.73 10.62
N PRO A 5 -73.00 -26.52 11.20
CA PRO A 5 -72.02 -25.44 11.14
C PRO A 5 -71.26 -25.12 12.45
N ASN A 6 -70.17 -24.36 12.30
CA ASN A 6 -69.43 -23.51 13.25
C ASN A 6 -68.67 -24.14 14.43
N LYS A 7 -67.33 -24.02 14.41
CA LYS A 7 -66.53 -23.13 15.31
C LYS A 7 -65.01 -23.24 15.08
N ASN A 8 -64.37 -22.07 15.03
CA ASN A 8 -62.94 -21.76 15.23
C ASN A 8 -61.93 -22.06 14.10
N LEU A 9 -61.63 -21.03 13.29
CA LEU A 9 -60.36 -20.81 12.61
C LEU A 9 -59.98 -19.33 12.79
N GLU A 10 -58.96 -19.07 13.61
CA GLU A 10 -58.22 -17.81 13.62
C GLU A 10 -56.80 -18.08 13.14
N HIS A 11 -56.28 -17.13 12.37
CA HIS A 11 -54.98 -17.09 11.71
C HIS A 11 -53.80 -17.36 12.66
N LEU A 12 -52.81 -18.15 12.20
CA LEU A 12 -51.46 -18.13 12.73
C LEU A 12 -50.51 -17.63 11.64
N ALA A 13 -50.26 -16.32 11.69
CA ALA A 13 -49.15 -15.65 11.02
C ALA A 13 -47.95 -15.60 11.98
N MET A 14 -46.76 -15.73 11.40
CA MET A 14 -45.44 -15.75 12.03
C MET A 14 -45.11 -14.43 12.77
N PRO A 15 -44.29 -14.46 13.84
CA PRO A 15 -44.02 -13.28 14.67
C PRO A 15 -43.01 -12.33 14.02
N GLN A 16 -43.41 -11.07 13.87
CA GLN A 16 -42.58 -9.94 13.44
C GLN A 16 -41.68 -9.46 14.59
N LEU A 17 -40.38 -9.32 14.31
CA LEU A 17 -39.43 -8.59 15.15
C LEU A 17 -39.80 -7.11 15.20
N LYS A 18 -39.79 -6.55 16.41
CA LYS A 18 -40.02 -5.12 16.67
C LYS A 18 -38.76 -4.32 16.32
N THR A 19 -38.79 -3.60 15.21
CA THR A 19 -37.88 -2.47 14.97
C THR A 19 -38.35 -1.27 15.81
N ARG A 20 -37.40 -0.65 16.50
CA ARG A 20 -37.63 0.57 17.29
C ARG A 20 -37.48 1.75 16.33
N SER A 21 -38.58 2.41 16.00
CA SER A 21 -38.56 3.65 15.21
C SER A 21 -38.04 4.82 16.07
N VAL A 22 -36.96 5.45 15.65
CA VAL A 22 -36.68 6.85 16.03
C VAL A 22 -37.10 7.70 14.83
N HIS A 23 -38.01 8.64 15.08
CA HIS A 23 -38.50 9.58 14.08
C HIS A 23 -38.22 11.00 14.57
N THR A 24 -37.76 11.80 13.61
CA THR A 24 -37.70 13.28 13.55
C THR A 24 -36.45 13.95 14.15
N ARG A 25 -35.51 14.36 13.27
CA ARG A 25 -35.47 15.68 12.64
C ARG A 25 -34.67 15.63 11.33
N SER A 26 -35.40 15.72 10.23
CA SER A 26 -34.87 15.86 8.87
C SER A 26 -35.05 17.33 8.45
N GLN A 27 -33.98 17.95 7.98
CA GLN A 27 -34.05 19.00 6.96
C GLN A 27 -33.07 18.65 5.83
N THR A 28 -33.65 18.09 4.76
CA THR A 28 -33.28 18.27 3.34
C THR A 28 -31.82 18.57 2.97
N ARG A 29 -31.03 17.53 2.68
CA ARG A 29 -29.92 17.60 1.71
C ARG A 29 -30.49 17.37 0.31
N GLY A 30 -30.36 18.37 -0.56
CA GLY A 30 -30.79 18.33 -1.95
C GLY A 30 -29.59 18.46 -2.88
N ILE A 31 -29.26 17.38 -3.59
CA ILE A 31 -28.29 17.38 -4.70
C ILE A 31 -28.94 18.10 -5.89
N ALA A 32 -28.36 19.20 -6.35
CA ALA A 32 -28.90 19.99 -7.46
C ALA A 32 -28.07 19.82 -8.74
N TRP A 33 -28.63 19.11 -9.72
CA TRP A 33 -28.28 19.22 -11.14
C TRP A 33 -29.34 20.09 -11.85
N LEU A 34 -28.97 21.21 -12.48
CA LEU A 34 -29.56 21.74 -13.73
C LEU A 34 -28.99 23.11 -14.15
N ALA A 35 -28.65 23.21 -15.44
CA ALA A 35 -28.20 24.40 -16.14
C ALA A 35 -29.31 25.44 -16.39
N ALA A 36 -29.04 26.73 -16.18
CA ALA A 36 -29.67 27.85 -16.89
C ALA A 36 -28.91 29.18 -16.71
N LEU A 37 -28.64 29.87 -17.83
CA LEU A 37 -28.07 31.23 -17.88
C LEU A 37 -28.95 32.27 -17.16
N SER A 38 -28.33 33.13 -16.34
CA SER A 38 -28.65 34.57 -16.29
C SER A 38 -27.50 35.38 -15.67
N THR A 39 -27.04 36.36 -16.43
CA THR A 39 -26.09 37.42 -16.06
C THR A 39 -26.57 38.22 -14.85
N MET A 40 -25.80 38.23 -13.76
CA MET A 40 -25.77 39.31 -12.77
C MET A 40 -24.39 39.43 -12.10
N LEU A 41 -23.97 40.69 -12.02
CA LEU A 41 -22.76 41.32 -11.49
C LEU A 41 -21.75 40.51 -10.65
N LEU A 42 -20.47 40.70 -11.03
CA LEU A 42 -19.24 40.36 -10.33
C LEU A 42 -19.19 40.86 -8.87
N LEU A 43 -19.03 39.93 -7.94
CA LEU A 43 -18.22 40.04 -6.73
C LEU A 43 -17.40 38.74 -6.62
N PRO A 44 -16.12 38.78 -6.20
CA PRO A 44 -15.32 37.56 -6.09
C PRO A 44 -15.82 36.77 -4.87
N GLN A 45 -16.30 35.55 -5.10
CA GLN A 45 -16.45 34.55 -4.05
C GLN A 45 -15.32 33.54 -4.21
N GLY A 46 -14.29 33.70 -3.38
CA GLY A 46 -13.38 32.65 -2.98
C GLY A 46 -13.37 32.67 -1.46
N ALA A 47 -13.93 31.63 -0.85
CA ALA A 47 -13.72 31.19 0.52
C ALA A 47 -14.60 29.94 0.72
N ALA A 48 -14.02 28.76 0.50
CA ALA A 48 -14.54 27.48 0.94
C ALA A 48 -13.52 26.93 1.94
N ILE A 49 -13.81 27.11 3.22
CA ILE A 49 -13.26 26.36 4.36
C ILE A 49 -14.42 26.32 5.37
N GLY A 50 -14.69 25.19 6.01
CA GLY A 50 -15.44 25.10 7.27
C GLY A 50 -14.65 25.78 8.40
N ASP A 51 -14.32 27.06 8.21
CA ASP A 51 -13.31 27.76 8.97
C ASP A 51 -13.88 28.24 10.30
N CYS A 52 -13.31 27.73 11.38
CA CYS A 52 -13.36 28.35 12.69
C CYS A 52 -11.95 28.81 13.06
N PRO A 53 -11.35 29.79 12.37
CA PRO A 53 -9.92 30.09 12.51
C PRO A 53 -9.55 30.59 13.90
N ALA A 54 -10.58 31.01 14.65
CA ALA A 54 -10.46 31.47 16.03
C ALA A 54 -10.49 30.33 17.06
N ASP A 55 -10.71 29.09 16.66
CA ASP A 55 -10.53 27.89 17.49
C ASP A 55 -9.06 27.46 17.38
N LEU A 56 -8.26 28.00 18.30
CA LEU A 56 -6.82 27.83 18.33
C LEU A 56 -6.40 26.56 19.08
N ASP A 57 -7.29 25.98 19.89
CA ASP A 57 -7.05 24.73 20.60
C ASP A 57 -7.71 23.50 19.96
N GLY A 58 -8.49 23.70 18.88
CA GLY A 58 -9.10 22.63 18.07
C GLY A 58 -10.25 21.94 18.78
N SER A 59 -10.93 22.63 19.70
CA SER A 59 -11.98 22.06 20.55
C SER A 59 -13.38 22.07 19.92
N GLY A 60 -13.55 22.65 18.74
CA GLY A 60 -14.85 22.85 18.08
C GLY A 60 -15.67 24.02 18.66
N GLU A 61 -15.14 24.74 19.65
CA GLU A 61 -15.76 25.91 20.27
C GLU A 61 -14.75 27.05 20.41
N VAL A 62 -15.04 28.22 19.84
CA VAL A 62 -14.26 29.45 20.11
C VAL A 62 -14.64 29.99 21.48
N GLY A 63 -13.72 29.84 22.45
CA GLY A 63 -13.98 30.09 23.84
C GLY A 63 -12.78 30.61 24.66
N GLY A 64 -12.81 30.27 25.94
CA GLY A 64 -11.83 30.77 26.91
C GLY A 64 -10.42 30.18 26.74
N GLY A 65 -10.32 28.98 26.16
CA GLY A 65 -9.05 28.31 25.85
C GLY A 65 -8.29 29.06 24.75
N ASP A 66 -8.99 29.39 23.67
CA ASP A 66 -8.45 30.10 22.51
C ASP A 66 -8.00 31.51 22.86
N ILE A 67 -8.75 32.23 23.70
CA ILE A 67 -8.30 33.53 24.23
C ILE A 67 -6.95 33.39 24.94
N GLY A 68 -6.74 32.29 25.67
CA GLY A 68 -5.47 32.01 26.33
C GLY A 68 -4.32 31.86 25.33
N LEU A 69 -4.54 31.13 24.24
CA LEU A 69 -3.56 30.91 23.16
C LEU A 69 -3.29 32.17 22.34
N LEU A 70 -4.32 32.95 22.01
CA LEU A 70 -4.17 34.23 21.32
C LEU A 70 -3.35 35.21 22.16
N LEU A 71 -3.64 35.30 23.46
CA LEU A 71 -2.89 36.17 24.37
C LEU A 71 -1.44 35.70 24.58
N ALA A 72 -1.17 34.40 24.46
CA ALA A 72 0.19 33.87 24.54
C ALA A 72 1.06 34.31 23.35
N GLN A 73 0.45 34.56 22.18
CA GLN A 73 1.12 35.00 20.96
C GLN A 73 1.09 36.53 20.75
N TRP A 74 0.72 37.30 21.77
CA TRP A 74 0.51 38.74 21.65
C TRP A 74 1.75 39.52 21.18
N GLY A 75 1.63 40.25 20.07
CA GLY A 75 2.71 41.06 19.50
C GLY A 75 3.01 40.75 18.03
N PRO A 76 4.21 41.12 17.53
CA PRO A 76 4.61 40.87 16.15
C PRO A 76 4.87 39.38 15.90
N GLY A 77 4.22 38.82 14.87
CA GLY A 77 4.37 37.42 14.45
C GLY A 77 3.19 36.96 13.58
N SER A 78 3.45 36.13 12.58
CA SER A 78 2.45 35.56 11.66
C SER A 78 2.02 34.15 12.07
N GLY A 79 1.83 33.92 13.37
CA GLY A 79 1.41 32.63 13.93
C GLY A 79 -0.10 32.40 13.77
N SER A 80 -0.58 31.24 14.21
CA SER A 80 -2.00 30.85 14.14
C SER A 80 -2.96 31.83 14.83
N ALA A 81 -2.47 32.68 15.73
CA ALA A 81 -3.25 33.68 16.45
C ALA A 81 -3.44 35.02 15.68
N ASP A 82 -2.80 35.23 14.53
CA ASP A 82 -3.02 36.41 13.66
C ASP A 82 -4.25 36.19 12.78
N LEU A 83 -5.42 36.26 13.41
CA LEU A 83 -6.72 35.91 12.83
C LEU A 83 -7.14 36.83 11.68
N ASN A 84 -6.52 38.01 11.55
CA ASN A 84 -6.84 38.96 10.48
C ASN A 84 -5.71 39.11 9.43
N GLY A 85 -4.58 38.44 9.64
CA GLY A 85 -3.47 38.34 8.69
C GLY A 85 -2.70 39.65 8.48
N ASP A 86 -2.69 40.55 9.47
CA ASP A 86 -1.98 41.84 9.38
C ASP A 86 -0.53 41.79 9.92
N GLY A 87 -0.08 40.62 10.36
CA GLY A 87 1.25 40.36 10.92
C GLY A 87 1.40 40.78 12.38
N LEU A 88 0.31 41.11 13.08
CA LEU A 88 0.30 41.57 14.47
C LEU A 88 -0.85 40.95 15.27
N VAL A 89 -0.55 40.04 16.20
CA VAL A 89 -1.56 39.54 17.16
C VAL A 89 -1.90 40.63 18.17
N ASN A 90 -3.08 41.25 18.03
CA ASN A 90 -3.49 42.41 18.80
C ASN A 90 -5.01 42.44 19.09
N GLY A 91 -5.53 43.62 19.46
CA GLY A 91 -6.94 43.79 19.78
C GLY A 91 -7.89 43.57 18.59
N ALA A 92 -7.39 43.67 17.36
CA ALA A 92 -8.13 43.33 16.15
C ALA A 92 -8.42 41.82 16.08
N ASP A 93 -7.45 40.98 16.45
CA ASP A 93 -7.58 39.52 16.50
C ASP A 93 -8.49 39.07 17.64
N ILE A 94 -8.42 39.73 18.81
CA ILE A 94 -9.44 39.52 19.86
C ILE A 94 -10.83 39.87 19.32
N GLY A 95 -10.94 40.94 18.53
CA GLY A 95 -12.19 41.32 17.89
C GLY A 95 -12.70 40.25 16.91
N ALA A 96 -11.80 39.65 16.12
CA ALA A 96 -12.11 38.55 15.22
C ALA A 96 -12.56 37.30 15.98
N MET A 97 -11.84 36.93 17.05
CA MET A 97 -12.16 35.79 17.92
C MET A 97 -13.51 35.96 18.62
N LEU A 98 -13.77 37.12 19.22
CA LEU A 98 -15.08 37.40 19.85
C LEU A 98 -16.21 37.46 18.81
N GLY A 99 -15.92 37.77 17.55
CA GLY A 99 -16.87 37.71 16.44
C GLY A 99 -17.26 36.28 16.06
N ALA A 100 -16.37 35.32 16.30
CA ALA A 100 -16.56 33.88 16.09
C ALA A 100 -16.98 33.13 17.36
N TRP A 101 -17.25 33.83 18.47
CA TRP A 101 -17.49 33.22 19.78
C TRP A 101 -18.64 32.22 19.81
N GLY A 102 -18.36 31.00 20.26
CA GLY A 102 -19.30 29.88 20.33
C GLY A 102 -18.91 28.71 19.42
N TRP A 103 -19.86 27.80 19.23
CA TRP A 103 -19.66 26.56 18.49
C TRP A 103 -19.42 26.81 17.00
N CYS A 104 -18.43 26.11 16.44
CA CYS A 104 -18.07 26.22 15.05
C CYS A 104 -19.20 25.64 14.14
N PRO A 105 -19.54 26.28 13.00
CA PRO A 105 -20.59 25.79 12.11
C PRO A 105 -20.18 24.49 11.39
N CYS A 106 -20.88 23.39 11.69
CA CYS A 106 -20.65 22.05 11.12
C CYS A 106 -21.29 21.84 9.73
N GLU A 107 -21.06 22.75 8.79
CA GLU A 107 -21.43 22.52 7.39
C GLU A 107 -20.18 22.64 6.50
N GLU A 108 -19.44 21.55 6.39
CA GLU A 108 -18.61 21.36 5.21
C GLU A 108 -19.48 20.80 4.09
N SER A 109 -19.69 21.59 3.04
CA SER A 109 -19.94 21.00 1.73
C SER A 109 -18.61 20.44 1.22
N LEU A 110 -18.23 19.25 1.66
CA LEU A 110 -17.09 18.53 1.10
C LEU A 110 -17.39 18.26 -0.38
N VAL A 111 -16.63 18.90 -1.26
CA VAL A 111 -16.67 18.65 -2.70
C VAL A 111 -15.50 17.75 -3.04
N PHE A 112 -15.81 16.50 -3.35
CA PHE A 112 -14.83 15.51 -3.79
C PHE A 112 -15.41 14.69 -4.93
N ASP A 113 -14.50 14.04 -5.65
CA ASP A 113 -14.80 13.04 -6.64
C ASP A 113 -14.92 11.68 -5.98
N PRO A 114 -15.98 10.91 -6.28
CA PRO A 114 -15.97 9.49 -5.99
C PRO A 114 -14.86 8.82 -6.80
N ILE A 115 -14.18 7.85 -6.19
CA ILE A 115 -13.14 7.05 -6.87
C ILE A 115 -13.80 6.20 -7.96
N HIS A 116 -14.96 5.63 -7.65
CA HIS A 116 -15.74 4.77 -8.54
C HIS A 116 -17.15 5.34 -8.75
N ASP A 117 -17.29 6.29 -9.67
CA ASP A 117 -18.55 6.97 -9.96
C ASP A 117 -19.56 6.13 -10.77
N GLY A 118 -19.16 4.92 -11.18
CA GLY A 118 -19.94 3.99 -11.99
C GLY A 118 -19.94 4.30 -13.49
N SER A 119 -19.13 5.26 -13.95
CA SER A 119 -18.93 5.53 -15.38
C SER A 119 -17.96 4.54 -16.03
N GLU A 120 -17.10 3.90 -15.23
CA GLU A 120 -16.13 2.91 -15.69
C GLU A 120 -16.80 1.59 -16.13
N PRO A 121 -16.25 0.90 -17.14
CA PRO A 121 -16.73 -0.43 -17.52
C PRO A 121 -16.59 -1.42 -16.37
N LEU A 122 -17.73 -1.92 -15.90
CA LEU A 122 -17.78 -2.89 -14.84
C LEU A 122 -17.54 -4.32 -15.35
N GLU A 123 -16.78 -5.11 -14.60
CA GLU A 123 -16.66 -6.54 -14.88
C GLU A 123 -17.99 -7.27 -14.66
N PRO A 124 -18.23 -8.38 -15.39
CA PRO A 124 -19.41 -9.20 -15.20
C PRO A 124 -19.58 -9.65 -13.74
N ALA A 125 -20.82 -9.75 -13.28
CA ALA A 125 -21.09 -10.30 -11.96
C ALA A 125 -20.59 -11.75 -11.85
N ILE A 126 -20.01 -12.09 -10.70
CA ILE A 126 -19.54 -13.47 -10.41
C ILE A 126 -20.73 -14.44 -10.37
N VAL A 127 -21.86 -13.99 -9.83
CA VAL A 127 -23.12 -14.74 -9.81
C VAL A 127 -24.15 -14.01 -10.68
N GLU A 128 -24.70 -14.73 -11.65
CA GLU A 128 -25.73 -14.25 -12.55
C GLU A 128 -26.97 -15.15 -12.44
N HIS A 129 -28.14 -14.54 -12.25
CA HIS A 129 -29.41 -15.26 -12.25
C HIS A 129 -30.10 -15.15 -13.61
N THR A 130 -30.26 -16.28 -14.28
CA THR A 130 -31.04 -16.38 -15.52
C THR A 130 -32.43 -16.98 -15.23
N ARG A 131 -33.29 -17.07 -16.26
CA ARG A 131 -34.58 -17.75 -16.13
C ARG A 131 -34.45 -19.27 -15.84
N ASP A 132 -33.33 -19.89 -16.22
CA ASP A 132 -33.19 -21.36 -16.22
C ASP A 132 -32.11 -21.86 -15.25
N ALA A 133 -31.20 -21.00 -14.81
CA ALA A 133 -30.10 -21.36 -13.93
C ALA A 133 -29.52 -20.14 -13.18
N MET A 134 -28.93 -20.40 -12.02
CA MET A 134 -27.94 -19.52 -11.39
C MET A 134 -26.55 -19.89 -11.92
N ILE A 135 -25.79 -18.92 -12.41
CA ILE A 135 -24.48 -19.15 -13.01
C ILE A 135 -23.41 -18.51 -12.12
N THR A 136 -22.43 -19.29 -11.66
CA THR A 136 -21.29 -18.81 -10.86
C THR A 136 -20.00 -18.94 -11.66
N ARG A 137 -19.19 -17.87 -11.76
CA ARG A 137 -17.95 -17.83 -12.55
C ARG A 137 -16.74 -17.46 -11.68
N ILE A 138 -15.87 -18.43 -11.44
CA ILE A 138 -14.70 -18.31 -10.56
C ILE A 138 -13.43 -18.85 -11.22
N ALA A 139 -12.28 -18.41 -10.75
CA ALA A 139 -11.00 -19.00 -11.13
C ALA A 139 -10.37 -19.81 -10.00
N ASP A 140 -9.46 -20.70 -10.36
CA ASP A 140 -8.65 -21.50 -9.45
C ASP A 140 -7.18 -21.53 -9.89
N ARG A 141 -6.28 -21.82 -8.96
CA ARG A 141 -4.85 -22.03 -9.19
C ARG A 141 -4.43 -23.45 -8.87
N ALA A 142 -3.35 -23.89 -9.50
CA ALA A 142 -2.69 -25.14 -9.15
C ALA A 142 -2.10 -25.08 -7.72
N ARG A 143 -2.23 -26.19 -6.98
CA ARG A 143 -1.69 -26.41 -5.65
C ARG A 143 -0.92 -27.72 -5.57
N ASP A 144 -0.03 -27.82 -4.58
CA ASP A 144 0.78 -29.01 -4.38
C ASP A 144 0.00 -30.15 -3.73
N ARG A 145 -0.90 -29.84 -2.79
CA ARG A 145 -1.65 -30.78 -1.95
C ARG A 145 -3.04 -30.26 -1.62
N HIS A 146 -3.84 -31.07 -0.93
CA HIS A 146 -5.19 -30.72 -0.48
C HIS A 146 -5.16 -29.86 0.80
N ALA A 147 -6.15 -28.98 0.97
CA ALA A 147 -6.28 -28.01 2.06
C ALA A 147 -6.22 -28.56 3.50
N ARG A 148 -6.35 -29.88 3.68
CA ARG A 148 -6.48 -30.55 4.98
C ARG A 148 -5.28 -31.43 5.33
N GLU A 149 -4.27 -31.48 4.46
CA GLU A 149 -3.06 -32.27 4.68
C GLU A 149 -2.03 -31.41 5.43
N ASP A 150 -2.04 -31.48 6.77
CA ASP A 150 -1.07 -30.80 7.64
C ASP A 150 0.13 -31.69 8.00
N ILE A 151 -0.10 -33.01 8.16
CA ILE A 151 0.91 -33.99 8.58
C ILE A 151 0.76 -35.28 7.75
N VAL A 152 1.85 -35.73 7.12
CA VAL A 152 1.91 -37.06 6.51
C VAL A 152 3.03 -37.87 7.15
N ASN A 153 2.69 -39.02 7.74
CA ASN A 153 3.62 -39.91 8.45
C ASN A 153 4.41 -39.23 9.58
N GLY A 154 3.79 -38.30 10.31
CA GLY A 154 4.42 -37.58 11.42
C GLY A 154 5.37 -36.45 11.00
N ILE A 155 5.40 -36.11 9.71
CA ILE A 155 6.16 -34.99 9.17
C ILE A 155 5.16 -33.89 8.78
N PRO A 156 5.23 -32.70 9.40
CA PRO A 156 4.47 -31.54 8.95
C PRO A 156 4.80 -31.22 7.50
N TYR A 157 3.78 -31.13 6.66
CA TYR A 157 3.91 -30.75 5.25
C TYR A 157 3.42 -29.31 5.09
N ARG A 158 4.27 -28.41 4.60
CA ARG A 158 3.94 -27.02 4.29
C ARG A 158 3.86 -26.82 2.78
N THR A 159 2.73 -27.17 2.16
CA THR A 159 2.59 -27.18 0.70
C THR A 159 1.20 -26.80 0.18
N TYR A 160 0.30 -26.25 1.00
CA TYR A 160 -1.03 -25.85 0.51
C TYR A 160 -1.11 -24.37 0.10
N ASP A 161 -0.65 -23.46 0.96
CA ASP A 161 -0.68 -22.02 0.69
C ASP A 161 0.55 -21.57 -0.12
N HIS A 162 1.58 -22.42 -0.20
CA HIS A 162 2.74 -22.24 -1.08
C HIS A 162 2.38 -21.96 -2.56
N TRP A 163 3.25 -21.20 -3.23
CA TRP A 163 3.15 -20.86 -4.65
C TRP A 163 4.18 -21.63 -5.48
N LEU A 164 3.67 -22.37 -6.48
CA LEU A 164 4.47 -23.19 -7.37
C LEU A 164 5.34 -22.34 -8.31
N PRO A 165 6.55 -22.76 -8.69
CA PRO A 165 7.29 -22.12 -9.76
C PRO A 165 6.47 -22.03 -11.05
N PHE A 166 6.54 -20.88 -11.72
CA PHE A 166 5.78 -20.55 -12.94
C PHE A 166 4.25 -20.58 -12.75
N TYR A 167 3.73 -20.25 -11.56
CA TYR A 167 2.29 -20.30 -11.26
C TYR A 167 1.42 -19.47 -12.21
N TRP A 168 1.98 -18.46 -12.89
CA TRP A 168 1.29 -17.65 -13.91
C TRP A 168 1.20 -18.33 -15.29
N GLU A 169 1.95 -19.41 -15.55
CA GLU A 169 1.95 -20.11 -16.83
C GLU A 169 1.10 -21.39 -16.75
N GLN A 170 -0.04 -21.40 -17.45
CA GLN A 170 -0.89 -22.57 -17.68
C GLN A 170 -1.39 -23.31 -16.42
N ARG A 171 -1.35 -22.67 -15.26
CA ARG A 171 -1.73 -23.23 -13.95
C ARG A 171 -2.91 -22.52 -13.29
N VAL A 172 -3.69 -21.83 -14.12
CA VAL A 172 -4.94 -21.18 -13.74
C VAL A 172 -6.07 -21.87 -14.51
N ALA A 173 -7.13 -22.21 -13.81
CA ALA A 173 -8.34 -22.77 -14.37
C ALA A 173 -9.51 -21.81 -14.18
N GLU A 174 -10.35 -21.69 -15.19
CA GLU A 174 -11.58 -20.90 -15.13
C GLU A 174 -12.77 -21.85 -15.04
N ILE A 175 -13.63 -21.70 -14.03
CA ILE A 175 -14.73 -22.61 -13.71
C ILE A 175 -16.07 -21.87 -13.76
N GLU A 176 -16.96 -22.28 -14.66
CA GLU A 176 -18.36 -21.84 -14.71
C GLU A 176 -19.27 -22.95 -14.16
N ILE A 177 -20.12 -22.60 -13.21
CA ILE A 177 -21.06 -23.51 -12.56
C ILE A 177 -22.47 -23.07 -12.93
N ILE A 178 -23.17 -23.88 -13.72
CA ILE A 178 -24.55 -23.66 -14.13
C ILE A 178 -25.46 -24.49 -13.22
N ASP A 179 -26.06 -23.82 -12.25
CA ASP A 179 -26.95 -24.41 -11.25
C ASP A 179 -28.41 -24.29 -11.66
N ARG A 180 -28.90 -25.34 -12.33
CA ARG A 180 -30.30 -25.46 -12.75
C ARG A 180 -31.20 -25.80 -11.57
N ALA A 181 -30.68 -26.56 -10.59
CA ALA A 181 -31.41 -26.91 -9.37
C ALA A 181 -31.85 -25.67 -8.57
N ALA A 182 -31.03 -24.62 -8.55
CA ALA A 182 -31.36 -23.31 -7.96
C ALA A 182 -32.63 -22.67 -8.55
N MET A 183 -32.92 -22.93 -9.83
CA MET A 183 -34.06 -22.36 -10.57
C MET A 183 -35.16 -23.40 -10.84
N GLY A 184 -35.17 -24.52 -10.12
CA GLY A 184 -36.19 -25.57 -10.22
C GLY A 184 -36.00 -26.53 -11.41
N GLY A 185 -34.86 -26.46 -12.10
CA GLY A 185 -34.40 -27.47 -13.03
C GLY A 185 -33.68 -28.63 -12.34
N GLU A 186 -33.00 -29.46 -13.13
CA GLU A 186 -32.29 -30.64 -12.63
C GLU A 186 -30.77 -30.48 -12.78
N GLY A 187 -30.04 -30.76 -11.69
CA GLY A 187 -28.59 -30.89 -11.67
C GLY A 187 -27.80 -29.59 -11.82
N LEU A 188 -26.48 -29.77 -11.83
CA LEU A 188 -25.47 -28.75 -12.03
C LEU A 188 -24.57 -29.15 -13.20
N THR A 189 -24.12 -28.16 -13.98
CA THR A 189 -23.07 -28.34 -14.98
C THR A 189 -21.85 -27.53 -14.59
N PHE A 190 -20.68 -28.16 -14.57
CA PHE A 190 -19.38 -27.53 -14.38
C PHE A 190 -18.70 -27.46 -15.74
N ASN A 191 -18.56 -26.26 -16.29
CA ASN A 191 -17.69 -26.03 -17.43
C ASN A 191 -16.37 -25.48 -16.90
N PHE A 192 -15.24 -25.99 -17.38
CA PHE A 192 -13.95 -25.42 -16.99
C PHE A 192 -12.97 -25.36 -18.14
N ALA A 193 -12.15 -24.31 -18.16
CA ALA A 193 -11.12 -24.05 -19.16
C ALA A 193 -9.73 -24.02 -18.53
N THR A 194 -8.76 -24.64 -19.20
CA THR A 194 -7.34 -24.64 -18.84
C THR A 194 -6.47 -24.29 -20.04
N LEU A 195 -5.26 -23.75 -19.82
CA LEU A 195 -4.34 -23.34 -20.89
C LEU A 195 -3.34 -24.45 -21.31
N ASP A 196 -3.42 -25.62 -20.68
CA ASP A 196 -2.80 -26.85 -21.16
C ASP A 196 -3.82 -27.99 -21.04
N ARG A 197 -3.61 -29.05 -21.82
CA ARG A 197 -4.52 -30.19 -21.85
C ARG A 197 -4.37 -30.99 -20.56
N LEU A 198 -5.48 -31.29 -19.90
CA LEU A 198 -5.51 -32.24 -18.79
C LEU A 198 -5.43 -33.71 -19.26
N ASN A 199 -4.64 -34.54 -18.56
CA ASN A 199 -4.54 -35.98 -18.78
C ASN A 199 -4.03 -36.74 -17.51
N PRO A 200 -4.93 -37.34 -16.71
CA PRO A 200 -6.37 -37.29 -16.90
C PRO A 200 -6.96 -35.91 -16.59
N ALA A 201 -8.03 -35.55 -17.29
CA ALA A 201 -8.95 -34.54 -16.81
C ALA A 201 -9.71 -35.12 -15.62
N GLU A 202 -9.52 -34.58 -14.42
CA GLU A 202 -10.10 -35.09 -13.18
C GLU A 202 -10.76 -33.97 -12.37
N PHE A 203 -12.02 -34.19 -12.00
CA PHE A 203 -12.82 -33.30 -11.17
C PHE A 203 -13.49 -34.12 -10.06
N ARG A 204 -13.30 -33.68 -8.81
CA ARG A 204 -13.70 -34.44 -7.62
C ARG A 204 -14.74 -33.68 -6.83
N THR A 205 -15.71 -34.41 -6.30
CA THR A 205 -16.64 -33.86 -5.32
C THR A 205 -16.74 -34.72 -4.07
N PHE A 206 -16.83 -34.02 -2.95
CA PHE A 206 -16.94 -34.61 -1.62
C PHE A 206 -18.27 -34.20 -1.02
N TYR A 207 -18.96 -35.19 -0.48
CA TYR A 207 -20.26 -35.06 0.17
C TYR A 207 -20.18 -35.69 1.55
N ALA A 208 -20.96 -35.17 2.50
CA ALA A 208 -21.01 -35.62 3.88
C ALA A 208 -20.90 -37.14 4.09
N SER A 209 -19.72 -37.61 4.51
CA SER A 209 -19.58 -38.82 5.32
C SER A 209 -18.28 -38.75 6.13
N GLY A 210 -18.21 -39.47 7.25
CA GLY A 210 -17.22 -39.33 8.33
C GLY A 210 -15.71 -39.42 8.00
N PHE A 211 -15.33 -39.52 6.73
CA PHE A 211 -13.97 -39.49 6.21
C PHE A 211 -13.96 -38.67 4.91
N ALA A 212 -12.86 -37.97 4.62
CA ALA A 212 -12.62 -37.32 3.32
C ALA A 212 -12.45 -38.37 2.19
N GLY A 213 -13.49 -39.15 1.94
CA GLY A 213 -13.58 -40.08 0.83
C GLY A 213 -14.19 -39.36 -0.35
N TYR A 214 -13.53 -39.43 -1.50
CA TYR A 214 -14.12 -38.96 -2.75
C TYR A 214 -15.44 -39.70 -2.98
N HIS A 215 -16.55 -38.97 -3.00
CA HIS A 215 -17.87 -39.55 -3.20
C HIS A 215 -18.26 -39.59 -4.67
N ASN A 216 -17.67 -38.70 -5.47
CA ASN A 216 -17.72 -38.73 -6.92
C ASN A 216 -16.36 -38.30 -7.49
N ASN A 217 -15.58 -39.26 -8.03
CA ASN A 217 -14.34 -38.97 -8.75
C ASN A 217 -14.59 -39.10 -10.25
N MET A 218 -14.77 -37.97 -10.93
CA MET A 218 -15.03 -37.92 -12.37
C MET A 218 -13.71 -37.70 -13.08
N SER A 219 -13.31 -38.65 -13.93
CA SER A 219 -12.10 -38.59 -14.72
C SER A 219 -12.30 -39.16 -16.12
N ASP A 220 -11.73 -38.52 -17.13
CA ASP A 220 -11.71 -39.02 -18.52
C ASP A 220 -10.97 -40.37 -18.64
N PHE A 221 -9.92 -40.59 -17.84
CA PHE A 221 -9.23 -41.89 -17.74
C PHE A 221 -10.13 -43.01 -17.20
N LEU A 222 -11.05 -42.67 -16.30
CA LEU A 222 -12.06 -43.59 -15.79
C LEU A 222 -13.30 -43.68 -16.70
N ASN A 223 -13.33 -42.95 -17.82
CA ASN A 223 -14.51 -42.71 -18.65
C ASN A 223 -15.73 -42.26 -17.81
N ALA A 224 -15.49 -41.41 -16.81
CA ALA A 224 -16.47 -40.99 -15.82
C ALA A 224 -16.61 -39.46 -15.81
N GLY A 225 -17.75 -38.95 -16.29
CA GLY A 225 -18.27 -37.63 -15.91
C GLY A 225 -17.56 -36.37 -16.41
N VAL A 226 -16.30 -36.42 -16.87
CA VAL A 226 -15.58 -35.27 -17.47
C VAL A 226 -15.39 -35.49 -18.96
N THR A 227 -15.79 -34.52 -19.78
CA THR A 227 -15.66 -34.57 -21.25
C THR A 227 -14.94 -33.33 -21.77
N LEU A 228 -13.90 -33.50 -22.59
CA LEU A 228 -13.30 -32.40 -23.37
C LEU A 228 -14.23 -32.03 -24.52
N VAL A 229 -14.74 -30.81 -24.52
CA VAL A 229 -15.78 -30.33 -25.46
C VAL A 229 -15.21 -29.55 -26.64
N SER A 230 -14.19 -28.71 -26.43
CA SER A 230 -13.54 -27.94 -27.48
C SER A 230 -12.08 -27.62 -27.16
N ILE A 231 -11.33 -27.29 -28.21
CA ILE A 231 -9.93 -26.84 -28.14
C ILE A 231 -9.81 -25.66 -29.10
N GLU A 232 -9.51 -24.49 -28.56
CA GLU A 232 -9.59 -23.23 -29.31
C GLU A 232 -8.39 -22.34 -28.94
N PRO A 233 -7.86 -21.53 -29.87
CA PRO A 233 -6.90 -20.48 -29.49
C PRO A 233 -7.52 -19.54 -28.47
N SER A 234 -6.78 -19.17 -27.42
CA SER A 234 -7.29 -18.23 -26.42
C SER A 234 -7.46 -16.84 -27.04
N GLU A 235 -8.65 -16.26 -26.90
CA GLU A 235 -8.90 -14.86 -27.24
C GLU A 235 -8.42 -13.92 -26.12
N ARG A 236 -8.43 -14.40 -24.87
CA ARG A 236 -8.06 -13.62 -23.67
C ARG A 236 -6.56 -13.59 -23.41
N TYR A 237 -5.86 -14.69 -23.74
CA TYR A 237 -4.42 -14.85 -23.49
C TYR A 237 -3.70 -15.15 -24.82
N PRO A 238 -3.31 -14.10 -25.57
CA PRO A 238 -2.71 -14.27 -26.89
C PRO A 238 -1.51 -15.22 -26.89
N GLY A 239 -1.56 -16.24 -27.75
CA GLY A 239 -0.52 -17.26 -27.86
C GLY A 239 -0.77 -18.53 -27.04
N GLU A 240 -1.76 -18.53 -26.15
CA GLU A 240 -2.21 -19.72 -25.42
C GLU A 240 -3.31 -20.48 -26.18
N THR A 241 -3.54 -21.73 -25.78
CA THR A 241 -4.64 -22.58 -26.28
C THR A 241 -5.53 -22.97 -25.11
N GLU A 242 -6.83 -22.74 -25.25
CA GLU A 242 -7.82 -23.12 -24.25
C GLU A 242 -8.38 -24.52 -24.52
N TYR A 243 -8.42 -25.33 -23.47
CA TYR A 243 -9.04 -26.65 -23.45
C TYR A 243 -10.28 -26.58 -22.58
N HIS A 244 -11.44 -26.74 -23.19
CA HIS A 244 -12.72 -26.64 -22.48
C HIS A 244 -13.26 -28.02 -22.15
N TYR A 245 -13.67 -28.20 -20.91
CA TYR A 245 -14.22 -29.43 -20.37
C TYR A 245 -15.61 -29.17 -19.79
N THR A 246 -16.42 -30.22 -19.73
CA THR A 246 -17.71 -30.21 -19.03
C THR A 246 -17.85 -31.41 -18.12
N ALA A 247 -18.48 -31.21 -16.97
CA ALA A 247 -18.89 -32.26 -16.05
C ALA A 247 -20.30 -32.00 -15.51
N GLU A 248 -21.13 -33.03 -15.45
CA GLU A 248 -22.52 -32.92 -14.99
C GLU A 248 -22.75 -33.67 -13.69
N ILE A 249 -23.43 -33.02 -12.75
CA ILE A 249 -23.80 -33.61 -11.47
C ILE A 249 -25.31 -33.46 -11.28
N GLU A 250 -26.02 -34.57 -11.42
CA GLU A 250 -27.48 -34.60 -11.27
C GLU A 250 -27.92 -35.00 -9.85
N ASN A 251 -27.11 -35.82 -9.18
CA ASN A 251 -27.46 -36.44 -7.91
C ASN A 251 -26.33 -36.29 -6.88
N LYS A 252 -26.71 -36.17 -5.62
CA LYS A 252 -25.83 -36.29 -4.46
C LYS A 252 -25.35 -37.74 -4.31
N TRP A 253 -24.09 -37.92 -3.92
CA TRP A 253 -23.51 -39.21 -3.59
C TRP A 253 -23.14 -39.28 -2.09
N PRO A 254 -23.22 -40.46 -1.44
CA PRO A 254 -23.57 -41.77 -1.99
C PRO A 254 -25.08 -42.05 -2.03
N GLU A 255 -25.94 -41.14 -1.56
CA GLU A 255 -27.39 -41.37 -1.44
C GLU A 255 -28.11 -41.53 -2.79
N GLN A 256 -27.50 -41.04 -3.88
CA GLN A 256 -28.06 -41.01 -5.24
C GLN A 256 -29.43 -40.31 -5.30
N THR A 257 -29.58 -39.22 -4.54
CA THR A 257 -30.78 -38.38 -4.56
C THR A 257 -30.55 -37.13 -5.39
N PRO A 258 -31.59 -36.57 -6.05
CA PRO A 258 -31.46 -35.31 -6.79
C PRO A 258 -30.91 -34.18 -5.91
N LEU A 259 -30.11 -33.29 -6.50
CA LEU A 259 -29.63 -32.08 -5.82
C LEU A 259 -30.78 -31.13 -5.51
N ALA A 260 -30.78 -30.58 -4.30
CA ALA A 260 -31.74 -29.60 -3.83
C ALA A 260 -31.03 -28.34 -3.30
N ILE A 261 -31.74 -27.21 -3.29
CA ILE A 261 -31.25 -25.96 -2.72
C ILE A 261 -30.78 -26.19 -1.26
N GLY A 262 -29.59 -25.71 -0.94
CA GLY A 262 -28.93 -25.89 0.35
C GLY A 262 -28.06 -27.15 0.47
N ASP A 263 -28.06 -28.03 -0.53
CA ASP A 263 -27.09 -29.13 -0.57
C ASP A 263 -25.67 -28.58 -0.68
N ARG A 264 -24.77 -29.16 0.10
CA ARG A 264 -23.35 -28.80 0.18
C ARG A 264 -22.51 -29.77 -0.64
N MET A 265 -21.55 -29.22 -1.36
CA MET A 265 -20.62 -29.97 -2.17
C MET A 265 -19.26 -29.31 -2.14
N GLU A 266 -18.28 -29.98 -1.53
CA GLU A 266 -16.90 -29.56 -1.73
C GLU A 266 -16.42 -30.05 -3.10
N ILE A 267 -15.74 -29.17 -3.82
CA ILE A 267 -15.23 -29.40 -5.17
C ILE A 267 -13.72 -29.17 -5.21
N GLU A 268 -13.03 -29.94 -6.03
CA GLU A 268 -11.61 -29.76 -6.34
C GLU A 268 -11.36 -30.16 -7.80
N LEU A 269 -10.76 -29.26 -8.58
CA LEU A 269 -10.30 -29.53 -9.95
C LEU A 269 -8.82 -29.91 -9.93
N SER A 270 -8.48 -31.11 -10.36
CA SER A 270 -7.08 -31.52 -10.46
C SER A 270 -6.50 -31.08 -11.80
N GLN A 271 -5.39 -30.34 -11.76
CA GLN A 271 -4.70 -29.82 -12.93
C GLN A 271 -3.53 -30.75 -13.30
N PHE A 272 -3.85 -31.93 -13.85
CA PHE A 272 -2.85 -32.86 -14.40
C PHE A 272 -2.52 -32.50 -15.84
N LEU A 273 -1.61 -31.55 -16.02
CA LEU A 273 -1.22 -30.99 -17.31
C LEU A 273 -0.42 -32.01 -18.14
N THR A 274 -0.71 -32.09 -19.43
CA THR A 274 -0.10 -33.08 -20.34
C THR A 274 1.31 -32.68 -20.71
N ALA A 275 1.51 -31.41 -21.07
CA ALA A 275 2.79 -30.91 -21.55
C ALA A 275 2.96 -29.40 -21.25
N PRO A 276 2.87 -29.00 -19.96
CA PRO A 276 3.05 -27.61 -19.59
C PRO A 276 4.41 -27.11 -20.05
N ARG A 277 4.47 -25.84 -20.45
CA ARG A 277 5.67 -25.17 -20.94
C ARG A 277 6.83 -25.28 -19.94
N ASN A 278 6.52 -25.10 -18.66
CA ASN A 278 7.48 -25.13 -17.57
C ASN A 278 6.89 -25.81 -16.33
N GLY A 279 7.77 -26.31 -15.45
CA GLY A 279 7.44 -26.99 -14.20
C GLY A 279 6.98 -28.44 -14.36
N ARG A 280 6.30 -28.97 -13.34
CA ARG A 280 5.86 -30.37 -13.29
C ARG A 280 4.47 -30.58 -13.91
N LEU A 281 4.08 -31.85 -14.04
CA LEU A 281 2.84 -32.24 -14.72
C LEU A 281 1.60 -32.24 -13.83
N ASN A 282 1.72 -32.58 -12.55
CA ASN A 282 0.56 -32.92 -11.73
C ASN A 282 0.35 -31.95 -10.58
N TYR A 283 -0.86 -31.40 -10.47
CA TYR A 283 -1.24 -30.49 -9.39
C TYR A 283 -2.67 -30.76 -8.89
N TYR A 284 -2.89 -30.48 -7.61
CA TYR A 284 -4.21 -30.37 -7.02
C TYR A 284 -4.79 -28.98 -7.30
N GLY A 285 -6.07 -28.77 -7.01
CA GLY A 285 -6.73 -27.47 -7.06
C GLY A 285 -6.99 -26.91 -5.66
N THR A 286 -7.67 -25.78 -5.59
CA THR A 286 -8.23 -25.29 -4.32
C THR A 286 -9.43 -26.14 -3.93
N ALA A 287 -9.51 -26.53 -2.65
CA ALA A 287 -10.74 -27.10 -2.10
C ALA A 287 -11.75 -25.98 -1.85
N MET A 288 -12.85 -25.98 -2.60
CA MET A 288 -13.90 -24.96 -2.52
C MET A 288 -15.22 -25.59 -2.07
N LEU A 289 -16.02 -24.87 -1.28
CA LEU A 289 -17.37 -25.31 -0.92
C LEU A 289 -18.40 -24.60 -1.79
N TYR A 290 -19.15 -25.38 -2.56
CA TYR A 290 -20.32 -24.92 -3.30
C TYR A 290 -21.60 -25.30 -2.55
N VAL A 291 -22.54 -24.35 -2.44
CA VAL A 291 -23.88 -24.58 -1.89
C VAL A 291 -24.91 -24.34 -3.00
N VAL A 292 -25.74 -25.36 -3.26
CA VAL A 292 -26.77 -25.30 -4.31
C VAL A 292 -27.74 -24.15 -4.04
N GLY A 293 -27.89 -23.25 -5.01
CA GLY A 293 -28.68 -22.02 -4.90
C GLY A 293 -28.01 -20.84 -4.20
N GLU A 294 -26.74 -20.95 -3.79
CA GLU A 294 -25.99 -19.88 -3.10
C GLU A 294 -24.59 -19.63 -3.68
N GLY A 295 -23.96 -20.64 -4.31
CA GLY A 295 -22.66 -20.49 -4.97
C GLY A 295 -21.49 -20.90 -4.07
N ILE A 296 -20.30 -20.37 -4.36
CA ILE A 296 -19.08 -20.63 -3.58
C ILE A 296 -19.08 -19.82 -2.29
N VAL A 297 -18.81 -20.48 -1.16
CA VAL A 297 -18.76 -19.84 0.15
C VAL A 297 -17.48 -20.19 0.92
N PRO A 298 -16.98 -19.28 1.78
CA PRO A 298 -15.93 -19.61 2.73
C PRO A 298 -16.36 -20.78 3.63
N TRP A 299 -15.45 -21.70 3.95
CA TRP A 299 -15.81 -22.95 4.62
C TRP A 299 -14.84 -23.36 5.72
N TYR A 300 -15.33 -24.27 6.58
CA TYR A 300 -14.60 -24.92 7.65
C TYR A 300 -15.08 -26.36 7.88
N ALA A 301 -14.25 -27.17 8.52
CA ALA A 301 -14.59 -28.52 8.96
C ALA A 301 -15.28 -28.47 10.34
N LYS A 302 -16.61 -28.46 10.33
CA LYS A 302 -17.44 -28.21 11.52
C LYS A 302 -17.13 -29.11 12.70
N ALA A 303 -16.99 -30.42 12.49
CA ALA A 303 -16.78 -31.34 13.59
C ALA A 303 -15.42 -31.12 14.30
N LYS A 304 -14.41 -30.55 13.61
CA LYS A 304 -13.12 -30.20 14.24
C LYS A 304 -13.19 -28.90 15.04
N GLU A 305 -13.85 -27.88 14.51
CA GLU A 305 -13.99 -26.59 15.20
C GLU A 305 -14.95 -26.67 16.40
N GLU A 306 -15.99 -27.51 16.31
CA GLU A 306 -16.94 -27.73 17.41
C GLU A 306 -16.47 -28.77 18.43
N ALA A 307 -15.33 -29.42 18.20
CA ALA A 307 -14.78 -30.41 19.13
C ALA A 307 -14.33 -29.73 20.43
N SER A 308 -14.86 -30.20 21.56
CA SER A 308 -14.57 -29.65 22.89
C SER A 308 -13.30 -30.26 23.50
N THR A 309 -12.81 -31.38 22.96
CA THR A 309 -11.61 -32.08 23.43
C THR A 309 -10.68 -32.44 22.27
N PRO A 310 -9.35 -32.56 22.50
CA PRO A 310 -8.41 -33.07 21.50
C PRO A 310 -8.80 -34.44 20.94
N GLU A 311 -9.33 -35.33 21.78
CA GLU A 311 -9.76 -36.67 21.38
C GLU A 311 -10.99 -36.65 20.47
N GLU A 312 -11.96 -35.77 20.74
CA GLU A 312 -13.10 -35.53 19.83
C GLU A 312 -12.64 -34.93 18.50
N ARG A 313 -11.68 -33.99 18.54
CA ARG A 313 -11.11 -33.36 17.34
C ARG A 313 -10.37 -34.36 16.46
N GLU A 314 -9.67 -35.31 17.06
CA GLU A 314 -8.97 -36.41 16.36
C GLU A 314 -9.96 -37.39 15.71
N ALA A 315 -11.13 -37.60 16.31
CA ALA A 315 -12.19 -38.47 15.81
C ALA A 315 -13.23 -37.77 14.88
N ALA A 316 -13.11 -36.46 14.69
CA ALA A 316 -14.09 -35.63 14.01
C ALA A 316 -14.16 -35.87 12.48
N SER A 317 -15.38 -35.90 11.93
CA SER A 317 -15.65 -35.92 10.48
C SER A 317 -15.14 -34.66 9.78
N PHE A 318 -14.50 -34.80 8.62
CA PHE A 318 -13.99 -33.69 7.81
C PHE A 318 -15.02 -33.10 6.84
N ASP A 319 -16.31 -33.10 7.19
CA ASP A 319 -17.35 -32.52 6.30
C ASP A 319 -17.24 -30.99 6.26
N SER A 320 -17.42 -30.42 5.08
CA SER A 320 -17.36 -28.97 4.85
C SER A 320 -18.68 -28.29 5.15
N PHE A 321 -18.61 -27.22 5.93
CA PHE A 321 -19.74 -26.35 6.24
C PHE A 321 -19.39 -24.89 5.89
N PRO A 322 -20.36 -24.09 5.45
CA PRO A 322 -20.17 -22.65 5.30
C PRO A 322 -19.71 -22.09 6.64
N LEU A 323 -18.65 -21.27 6.63
CA LEU A 323 -18.25 -20.49 7.80
C LEU A 323 -19.44 -19.64 8.27
N PRO A 324 -19.62 -19.42 9.58
CA PRO A 324 -20.58 -18.44 10.06
C PRO A 324 -20.28 -17.05 9.46
N GLU A 325 -21.30 -16.28 9.09
CA GLU A 325 -21.10 -14.98 8.41
C GLU A 325 -20.25 -13.99 9.21
N HIS A 326 -20.35 -13.97 10.54
CA HIS A 326 -19.50 -13.12 11.41
C HIS A 326 -18.01 -13.50 11.37
N ALA A 327 -17.65 -14.62 10.74
CA ALA A 327 -16.27 -15.02 10.49
C ALA A 327 -15.77 -14.64 9.08
N TRP A 328 -16.65 -14.11 8.23
CA TRP A 328 -16.35 -13.69 6.87
C TRP A 328 -15.75 -12.29 6.87
N LEU A 329 -14.53 -12.15 7.39
CA LEU A 329 -13.90 -10.84 7.57
C LEU A 329 -13.84 -10.02 6.27
N GLY A 330 -13.66 -10.67 5.11
CA GLY A 330 -13.72 -10.06 3.78
C GLY A 330 -15.00 -10.36 2.99
N GLY A 331 -16.10 -10.72 3.65
CA GLY A 331 -17.31 -11.19 2.96
C GLY A 331 -17.03 -12.45 2.15
N ARG A 332 -17.50 -12.53 0.90
CA ARG A 332 -17.25 -13.68 0.01
C ARG A 332 -15.80 -13.80 -0.46
N THR A 333 -14.99 -12.76 -0.31
CA THR A 333 -13.54 -12.81 -0.60
C THR A 333 -12.76 -13.56 0.49
N THR A 334 -13.41 -13.88 1.62
CA THR A 334 -12.78 -14.56 2.76
C THR A 334 -12.24 -15.94 2.35
N LEU A 335 -10.98 -16.20 2.69
CA LEU A 335 -10.35 -17.50 2.55
C LEU A 335 -10.96 -18.51 3.54
N PRO A 336 -11.15 -19.78 3.14
CA PRO A 336 -11.55 -20.85 4.05
C PRO A 336 -10.61 -20.99 5.25
N TYR A 337 -11.08 -21.62 6.33
CA TYR A 337 -10.26 -21.86 7.52
C TYR A 337 -8.94 -22.58 7.15
N GLN A 338 -7.82 -22.14 7.73
CA GLN A 338 -6.50 -22.65 7.40
C GLN A 338 -6.17 -23.95 8.14
N TYR A 339 -6.46 -25.09 7.53
CA TYR A 339 -6.17 -26.40 8.14
C TYR A 339 -4.74 -26.89 7.98
N SER A 340 -4.01 -26.43 6.96
CA SER A 340 -2.60 -26.77 6.74
C SER A 340 -1.65 -26.10 7.74
N ASN A 341 -2.12 -25.06 8.45
CA ASN A 341 -1.34 -24.29 9.42
C ASN A 341 -0.03 -23.72 8.84
N GLU A 342 -0.12 -23.07 7.69
CA GLU A 342 0.99 -22.47 6.93
C GLU A 342 0.90 -20.94 6.93
N PRO A 343 1.15 -20.25 8.07
CA PRO A 343 0.84 -18.84 8.18
C PRO A 343 1.68 -17.95 7.25
N ASP A 344 2.91 -18.35 6.92
CA ASP A 344 3.91 -17.55 6.18
C ASP A 344 3.42 -17.05 4.80
N ASP A 345 2.59 -17.83 4.09
CA ASP A 345 2.07 -17.47 2.75
C ASP A 345 0.60 -17.02 2.78
N ARG A 346 0.04 -16.85 3.97
CA ARG A 346 -1.41 -16.64 4.14
C ARG A 346 -1.91 -15.35 3.51
N PHE A 347 -1.08 -14.31 3.51
CA PHE A 347 -1.42 -12.99 2.95
C PHE A 347 -1.14 -12.84 1.45
N LYS A 348 -0.76 -13.94 0.78
CA LYS A 348 -0.46 -13.97 -0.66
C LYS A 348 -1.53 -14.68 -1.48
N GLN A 349 -2.66 -15.04 -0.87
CA GLN A 349 -3.67 -15.89 -1.51
C GLN A 349 -4.69 -15.07 -2.31
N MET A 350 -5.28 -15.67 -3.34
CA MET A 350 -6.39 -15.09 -4.11
C MET A 350 -7.65 -14.97 -3.26
N ALA A 351 -8.45 -13.93 -3.48
CA ALA A 351 -9.81 -13.81 -2.91
C ALA A 351 -10.61 -15.12 -3.07
N GLY A 352 -11.36 -15.50 -2.04
CA GLY A 352 -12.13 -16.75 -2.01
C GLY A 352 -13.19 -16.90 -3.10
N ASN A 353 -13.61 -15.78 -3.70
CA ASN A 353 -14.56 -15.69 -4.81
C ASN A 353 -13.92 -15.15 -6.11
N ILE A 354 -12.60 -15.25 -6.28
CA ILE A 354 -11.87 -14.71 -7.43
C ILE A 354 -12.56 -15.07 -8.76
N SER A 355 -12.82 -14.08 -9.60
CA SER A 355 -13.60 -14.24 -10.83
C SER A 355 -12.78 -14.78 -12.01
N HIS A 356 -13.46 -15.14 -13.10
CA HIS A 356 -12.82 -15.45 -14.39
C HIS A 356 -11.94 -14.33 -14.92
N ALA A 357 -12.40 -13.09 -14.82
CA ALA A 357 -11.68 -11.93 -15.33
C ALA A 357 -10.37 -11.71 -14.55
N SER A 358 -10.36 -12.08 -13.28
CA SER A 358 -9.24 -11.80 -12.39
C SER A 358 -8.24 -12.93 -12.22
N GLY A 359 -8.63 -14.20 -12.32
CA GLY A 359 -7.79 -15.32 -11.91
C GLY A 359 -6.38 -15.32 -12.49
N HIS A 360 -6.25 -15.26 -13.82
CA HIS A 360 -4.95 -15.25 -14.47
C HIS A 360 -4.23 -13.92 -14.28
N ALA A 361 -4.95 -12.80 -14.44
CA ALA A 361 -4.41 -11.46 -14.27
C ALA A 361 -3.83 -11.24 -12.86
N PHE A 362 -4.46 -11.78 -11.81
CA PHE A 362 -3.95 -11.81 -10.45
C PHE A 362 -2.59 -12.50 -10.37
N THR A 363 -2.42 -13.66 -11.03
CA THR A 363 -1.13 -14.36 -11.02
C THR A 363 -0.03 -13.61 -11.76
N VAL A 364 -0.37 -12.90 -12.85
CA VAL A 364 0.60 -12.06 -13.55
C VAL A 364 0.95 -10.82 -12.71
N GLY A 365 -0.04 -10.16 -12.11
CA GLY A 365 0.17 -9.04 -11.18
C GLY A 365 1.02 -9.42 -9.98
N ARG A 366 0.80 -10.61 -9.41
CA ARG A 366 1.65 -11.16 -8.35
C ARG A 366 3.10 -11.26 -8.79
N ARG A 367 3.35 -11.77 -10.00
CA ARG A 367 4.71 -11.93 -10.53
C ARG A 367 5.43 -10.59 -10.58
N LEU A 368 4.75 -9.54 -11.06
CA LEU A 368 5.28 -8.18 -11.07
C LEU A 368 5.60 -7.71 -9.64
N HIS A 369 4.62 -7.79 -8.73
CA HIS A 369 4.75 -7.34 -7.34
C HIS A 369 5.87 -8.05 -6.55
N HIS A 370 6.11 -9.34 -6.82
CA HIS A 370 7.09 -10.17 -6.12
C HIS A 370 8.48 -10.20 -6.77
N THR A 371 8.74 -9.34 -7.77
CA THR A 371 10.01 -9.29 -8.50
C THR A 371 10.76 -7.99 -8.28
N ASP A 372 12.06 -8.12 -8.02
CA ASP A 372 12.99 -7.02 -7.81
C ASP A 372 13.20 -6.17 -9.08
N PHE A 373 13.05 -4.84 -8.95
CA PHE A 373 13.18 -3.83 -10.01
C PHE A 373 14.64 -3.44 -10.30
N GLY A 374 15.62 -3.96 -9.56
CA GLY A 374 17.04 -3.80 -9.90
C GLY A 374 17.55 -4.98 -10.73
N THR A 375 17.28 -6.18 -10.24
CA THR A 375 17.89 -7.45 -10.66
C THR A 375 16.96 -8.36 -11.45
N GLY A 376 15.65 -8.09 -11.41
CA GLY A 376 14.63 -8.97 -11.99
C GLY A 376 14.44 -10.30 -11.26
N VAL A 377 15.08 -10.50 -10.11
CA VAL A 377 14.96 -11.75 -9.32
C VAL A 377 13.61 -11.79 -8.62
N HIS A 378 12.90 -12.90 -8.78
CA HIS A 378 11.65 -13.16 -8.06
C HIS A 378 11.96 -13.57 -6.62
N SER A 379 11.16 -13.10 -5.65
CA SER A 379 11.30 -13.40 -4.21
C SER A 379 11.13 -14.87 -3.80
N GLU A 380 10.84 -15.76 -4.76
CA GLU A 380 10.56 -17.18 -4.49
C GLU A 380 11.38 -18.06 -5.44
N ASP A 381 12.03 -19.08 -4.88
CA ASP A 381 12.93 -19.98 -5.59
C ASP A 381 12.28 -20.69 -6.78
N GLY A 382 13.09 -20.95 -7.81
CA GLY A 382 12.69 -21.72 -8.99
C GLY A 382 11.94 -20.91 -10.06
N ASN A 383 11.63 -19.64 -9.80
CA ASN A 383 11.07 -18.72 -10.77
C ASN A 383 12.18 -18.04 -11.60
N PRO A 384 11.98 -17.82 -12.92
CA PRO A 384 12.96 -17.18 -13.77
C PRO A 384 13.06 -15.68 -13.49
N ILE A 385 14.22 -15.10 -13.82
CA ILE A 385 14.42 -13.64 -13.82
C ILE A 385 13.40 -12.98 -14.77
N PHE A 386 12.75 -11.93 -14.30
CA PHE A 386 11.90 -11.08 -15.12
C PHE A 386 12.71 -9.91 -15.68
N ALA A 387 13.14 -10.06 -16.93
CA ALA A 387 14.05 -9.12 -17.58
C ALA A 387 13.47 -7.70 -17.67
N ASP A 388 12.15 -7.55 -17.79
CA ASP A 388 11.49 -6.25 -17.96
C ASP A 388 11.55 -5.40 -16.69
N HIS A 389 11.92 -5.96 -15.54
CA HIS A 389 12.14 -5.21 -14.31
C HIS A 389 13.57 -4.72 -14.15
N ILE A 390 14.55 -5.31 -14.83
CA ILE A 390 15.97 -5.05 -14.57
C ILE A 390 16.31 -3.57 -14.83
N GLY A 391 16.96 -2.94 -13.84
CA GLY A 391 17.46 -1.58 -13.93
C GLY A 391 16.40 -0.48 -13.92
N LYS A 392 15.18 -0.79 -13.47
CA LYS A 392 14.08 0.19 -13.31
C LYS A 392 14.03 0.85 -11.93
N ALA A 393 14.67 0.26 -10.91
CA ALA A 393 14.83 0.93 -9.63
C ALA A 393 15.64 2.22 -9.82
N GLY A 394 15.18 3.31 -9.19
CA GLY A 394 15.70 4.64 -9.42
C GLY A 394 17.14 4.85 -8.94
N PRO A 395 17.71 6.05 -9.19
CA PRO A 395 19.06 6.39 -8.73
C PRO A 395 19.16 6.41 -7.20
N ARG A 396 18.06 6.77 -6.52
CA ARG A 396 17.88 6.73 -5.08
C ARG A 396 16.58 5.99 -4.75
N PHE A 397 16.60 5.15 -3.72
CA PHE A 397 15.45 4.38 -3.28
C PHE A 397 15.57 3.98 -1.80
N VAL A 398 14.45 3.60 -1.21
CA VAL A 398 14.37 2.86 0.06
C VAL A 398 14.62 1.37 -0.20
N ASN A 399 13.91 0.80 -1.17
CA ASN A 399 14.04 -0.62 -1.51
C ASN A 399 13.75 -0.92 -2.99
N THR A 400 14.13 -2.10 -3.47
CA THR A 400 14.04 -2.48 -4.90
C THR A 400 12.85 -3.39 -5.22
N SER A 401 12.03 -3.76 -4.24
CA SER A 401 10.81 -4.53 -4.47
C SER A 401 9.74 -4.23 -3.42
N CYS A 402 8.46 -4.36 -3.79
CA CYS A 402 7.35 -4.16 -2.85
C CYS A 402 7.45 -5.08 -1.63
N VAL A 403 7.80 -6.35 -1.86
CA VAL A 403 7.86 -7.40 -0.82
C VAL A 403 9.08 -7.31 0.09
N ALA A 404 10.07 -6.46 -0.24
CA ALA A 404 11.21 -6.23 0.64
C ALA A 404 10.82 -5.33 1.83
N CYS A 405 9.82 -4.45 1.67
CA CYS A 405 9.20 -3.74 2.80
C CYS A 405 7.98 -4.51 3.33
N HIS A 406 7.17 -5.10 2.45
CA HIS A 406 5.98 -5.87 2.80
C HIS A 406 6.27 -7.37 2.91
N ILE A 407 7.05 -7.79 3.92
CA ILE A 407 7.45 -9.19 4.10
C ILE A 407 6.22 -10.09 4.15
N GLY A 408 6.12 -11.01 3.19
CA GLY A 408 4.99 -11.92 3.09
C GLY A 408 3.64 -11.25 2.77
N ASN A 409 3.64 -10.01 2.29
CA ASN A 409 2.50 -9.07 2.25
C ASN A 409 2.01 -8.65 3.64
N GLY A 410 2.78 -8.97 4.68
CA GLY A 410 2.55 -8.58 6.06
C GLY A 410 3.14 -7.21 6.39
N ARG A 411 3.09 -6.90 7.68
CA ARG A 411 3.63 -5.67 8.26
C ARG A 411 5.14 -5.80 8.47
N ALA A 412 5.89 -4.72 8.27
CA ALA A 412 7.31 -4.64 8.63
C ALA A 412 7.54 -4.65 10.15
N LEU A 413 8.73 -5.05 10.58
CA LEU A 413 9.14 -5.02 11.99
C LEU A 413 10.22 -3.93 12.20
N PRO A 414 10.28 -3.30 13.40
CA PRO A 414 11.42 -2.44 13.71
C PRO A 414 12.72 -3.28 13.75
N PRO A 415 13.86 -2.72 13.33
CA PRO A 415 15.14 -3.42 13.36
C PRO A 415 15.59 -3.67 14.80
N GLU A 416 16.64 -4.47 14.97
CA GLU A 416 17.36 -4.52 16.24
C GLU A 416 18.05 -3.16 16.53
N VAL A 417 18.38 -2.89 17.80
CA VAL A 417 19.11 -1.68 18.18
C VAL A 417 20.46 -1.63 17.44
N GLY A 418 20.72 -0.51 16.76
CA GLY A 418 21.85 -0.29 15.86
C GLY A 418 21.56 -0.62 14.39
N GLY A 419 20.41 -1.23 14.09
CA GLY A 419 19.97 -1.52 12.72
C GLY A 419 19.24 -0.35 12.06
N ALA A 420 19.25 -0.34 10.72
CA ALA A 420 18.58 0.66 9.89
C ALA A 420 17.12 0.30 9.59
N TYR A 421 16.27 1.31 9.47
CA TYR A 421 14.86 1.17 9.09
C TYR A 421 14.68 1.00 7.58
N ASN A 422 15.13 -0.12 7.03
CA ASN A 422 15.09 -0.41 5.58
C ASN A 422 13.71 -0.92 5.08
N GLU A 423 12.79 -1.21 6.00
CA GLU A 423 11.43 -1.70 5.73
C GLU A 423 10.37 -0.65 6.11
N ALA A 424 10.79 0.60 6.20
CA ALA A 424 9.97 1.72 6.63
C ALA A 424 10.14 2.90 5.70
N LEU A 425 9.07 3.66 5.51
CA LEU A 425 9.11 4.98 4.91
C LEU A 425 9.47 5.98 6.00
N ILE A 426 10.51 6.80 5.76
CA ILE A 426 10.86 7.93 6.61
C ILE A 426 10.43 9.21 5.91
N GLN A 427 9.27 9.73 6.28
CA GLN A 427 8.81 11.01 5.75
C GLN A 427 9.65 12.12 6.38
N VAL A 428 10.06 13.09 5.59
CA VAL A 428 10.86 14.24 6.00
C VAL A 428 10.24 15.52 5.46
N GLY A 429 10.47 16.64 6.15
CA GLY A 429 9.95 17.94 5.74
C GLY A 429 10.86 19.09 6.15
N SER A 430 10.65 20.24 5.50
CA SER A 430 11.29 21.51 5.85
C SER A 430 10.55 22.26 6.96
N ASP A 431 9.30 21.88 7.23
CA ASP A 431 8.45 22.43 8.28
C ASP A 431 7.56 21.35 8.91
N ALA A 432 6.80 21.76 9.93
CA ALA A 432 5.87 20.89 10.65
C ALA A 432 4.62 20.53 9.84
N ASP A 433 4.32 21.20 8.72
CA ASP A 433 3.14 20.93 7.90
C ASP A 433 3.39 19.83 6.85
N GLY A 434 4.66 19.46 6.65
CA GLY A 434 5.07 18.42 5.72
C GLY A 434 5.55 18.94 4.37
N THR A 435 5.90 20.22 4.26
CA THR A 435 6.50 20.76 3.02
C THR A 435 7.78 20.00 2.68
N PRO A 436 7.99 19.54 1.42
CA PRO A 436 9.18 18.78 1.04
C PRO A 436 10.49 19.43 1.51
N HIS A 437 11.42 18.62 2.01
CA HIS A 437 12.73 19.08 2.43
C HIS A 437 13.58 19.45 1.20
N PRO A 438 14.29 20.61 1.18
CA PRO A 438 14.98 21.10 -0.02
C PRO A 438 16.11 20.19 -0.53
N ILE A 439 16.61 19.29 0.32
CA ILE A 439 17.69 18.34 -0.01
C ILE A 439 17.20 16.88 -0.07
N LEU A 440 16.24 16.53 0.80
CA LEU A 440 15.86 15.13 1.05
C LEU A 440 14.49 14.78 0.43
N GLY A 441 13.83 15.73 -0.24
CA GLY A 441 12.49 15.52 -0.78
C GLY A 441 11.43 15.30 0.30
N GLU A 442 10.46 14.45 0.00
CA GLU A 442 9.39 14.02 0.90
C GLU A 442 9.79 12.81 1.74
N VAL A 443 10.69 11.96 1.23
CA VAL A 443 11.08 10.68 1.83
C VAL A 443 12.59 10.50 1.79
N LEU A 444 13.21 10.20 2.93
CA LEU A 444 14.64 9.88 3.00
C LEU A 444 14.96 8.62 2.18
N GLN A 445 15.88 8.73 1.22
CA GLN A 445 16.32 7.64 0.35
C GLN A 445 17.69 7.06 0.76
N PRO A 446 17.73 5.97 1.55
CA PRO A 446 18.97 5.46 2.13
C PRO A 446 19.86 4.67 1.16
N SER A 447 19.37 4.28 -0.01
CA SER A 447 20.09 3.43 -0.96
C SER A 447 20.22 4.08 -2.32
N THR A 448 21.25 3.68 -3.06
CA THR A 448 21.50 4.15 -4.43
C THR A 448 21.69 3.01 -5.42
N GLY A 449 21.28 3.27 -6.65
CA GLY A 449 21.32 2.29 -7.73
C GLY A 449 22.57 2.44 -8.59
N SER A 450 23.52 1.50 -8.51
CA SER A 450 24.53 1.33 -9.57
C SER A 450 23.87 0.63 -10.76
N THR A 451 23.39 1.35 -11.77
CA THR A 451 22.69 0.76 -12.92
C THR A 451 23.63 -0.08 -13.81
N PRO A 452 23.37 -1.39 -14.05
CA PRO A 452 24.05 -2.16 -15.08
C PRO A 452 23.21 -2.16 -16.37
N GLY A 453 23.43 -1.18 -17.24
CA GLY A 453 23.26 -1.30 -18.70
C GLY A 453 21.85 -1.19 -19.30
N GLY A 454 21.54 0.00 -19.83
CA GLY A 454 20.53 0.26 -20.86
C GLY A 454 20.84 1.59 -21.55
N GLY A 455 21.45 1.56 -22.73
CA GLY A 455 22.12 2.71 -23.32
C GLY A 455 21.22 3.74 -24.03
N GLY A 456 21.61 5.01 -23.93
CA GLY A 456 21.42 6.01 -24.97
C GLY A 456 20.66 7.28 -24.59
N GLY A 457 21.30 8.17 -23.82
CA GLY A 457 20.84 9.55 -23.64
C GLY A 457 21.55 10.20 -22.45
N GLY A 458 22.33 11.25 -22.70
CA GLY A 458 23.26 11.88 -21.75
C GLY A 458 22.67 12.11 -20.36
N GLY A 459 23.41 11.61 -19.36
CA GLY A 459 23.10 11.74 -17.94
C GLY A 459 23.24 13.17 -17.46
N GLY A 460 22.34 13.55 -16.56
CA GLY A 460 22.41 14.76 -15.77
C GLY A 460 21.69 14.48 -14.46
N GLY A 461 22.44 14.03 -13.46
CA GLY A 461 21.98 13.75 -12.11
C GLY A 461 23.13 13.96 -11.13
N GLY A 462 23.21 15.18 -10.60
CA GLY A 462 23.00 15.39 -9.16
C GLY A 462 24.02 14.87 -8.15
N ASP A 463 25.28 14.69 -8.50
CA ASP A 463 26.33 15.17 -7.60
C ASP A 463 26.21 16.70 -7.57
N THR A 464 26.18 17.37 -6.42
CA THR A 464 26.41 18.83 -6.40
C THR A 464 27.88 19.17 -6.67
N PHE A 465 28.66 18.21 -7.18
CA PHE A 465 29.83 18.46 -8.00
C PHE A 465 29.35 18.86 -9.40
N ILE A 466 29.46 20.14 -9.72
CA ILE A 466 29.21 20.58 -11.11
C ILE A 466 30.45 20.24 -11.92
N ARG A 467 30.53 18.98 -12.36
CA ARG A 467 31.49 18.55 -13.38
C ARG A 467 31.03 19.09 -14.72
N ILE A 468 31.92 19.85 -15.35
CA ILE A 468 31.73 20.43 -16.68
C ILE A 468 32.77 19.79 -17.59
N GLU A 469 32.29 19.05 -18.59
CA GLU A 469 33.16 18.50 -19.63
C GLU A 469 33.86 19.64 -20.38
N ALA A 470 35.14 19.46 -20.69
CA ALA A 470 35.95 20.51 -21.24
C ALA A 470 35.44 20.94 -22.61
N GLU A 471 34.95 19.99 -23.42
CA GLU A 471 34.37 20.23 -24.74
C GLU A 471 33.05 20.99 -24.73
N ASP A 472 32.37 21.10 -23.58
CA ASP A 472 31.09 21.81 -23.43
C ASP A 472 31.27 23.33 -23.28
N PHE A 473 32.37 23.90 -23.79
CA PHE A 473 32.53 25.34 -23.85
C PHE A 473 31.45 25.98 -24.73
N SER A 474 30.87 27.09 -24.29
CA SER A 474 29.87 27.84 -25.08
C SER A 474 30.56 28.69 -26.16
N VAL A 475 31.73 29.23 -25.85
CA VAL A 475 32.59 29.97 -26.78
C VAL A 475 34.05 29.68 -26.45
N MET A 476 34.89 29.55 -27.46
CA MET A 476 36.33 29.36 -27.27
C MET A 476 37.16 30.17 -28.27
N SER A 477 38.46 30.22 -28.03
CA SER A 477 39.47 30.68 -28.99
C SER A 477 40.68 29.75 -28.97
N GLY A 478 41.01 29.19 -30.14
CA GLY A 478 42.30 28.54 -30.42
C GLY A 478 42.39 27.05 -30.08
N VAL A 479 41.42 26.50 -29.34
CA VAL A 479 41.42 25.08 -28.95
C VAL A 479 40.73 24.16 -29.97
N GLU A 480 41.05 22.86 -29.93
CA GLU A 480 40.40 21.80 -30.71
C GLU A 480 39.97 20.64 -29.80
N THR A 481 39.01 19.82 -30.24
CA THR A 481 38.59 18.60 -29.51
C THR A 481 39.16 17.34 -30.14
N GLU A 482 39.46 16.33 -29.33
CA GLU A 482 39.91 15.00 -29.77
C GLU A 482 39.25 13.88 -28.95
N THR A 483 39.37 12.62 -29.40
CA THR A 483 38.81 11.48 -28.65
C THR A 483 39.56 11.27 -27.34
N CYS A 484 38.82 11.25 -26.22
CA CYS A 484 39.38 11.03 -24.90
C CYS A 484 39.57 9.54 -24.61
N LEU A 485 40.74 9.18 -24.09
CA LEU A 485 41.07 7.82 -23.63
C LEU A 485 41.04 7.67 -22.10
N ASP A 486 40.52 8.68 -21.38
CA ASP A 486 40.31 8.61 -19.93
C ASP A 486 39.11 7.70 -19.57
N GLU A 487 38.95 7.46 -18.27
CA GLU A 487 37.75 6.83 -17.72
C GLU A 487 36.50 7.68 -18.05
N GLY A 488 35.42 7.05 -18.54
CA GLY A 488 34.22 7.72 -19.04
C GLY A 488 34.17 7.91 -20.57
N GLY A 489 35.32 7.93 -21.27
CA GLY A 489 35.37 8.15 -22.73
C GLY A 489 35.06 9.59 -23.13
N GLY A 490 34.39 9.80 -24.28
CA GLY A 490 33.98 11.14 -24.74
C GLY A 490 34.99 11.87 -25.63
N LEU A 491 34.94 13.21 -25.63
CA LEU A 491 35.98 14.06 -26.20
C LEU A 491 36.80 14.68 -25.05
N ASN A 492 37.93 15.27 -25.40
CA ASN A 492 38.64 16.18 -24.52
C ASN A 492 39.05 17.39 -25.33
N VAL A 493 39.40 18.49 -24.66
CA VAL A 493 40.00 19.65 -25.31
C VAL A 493 41.52 19.50 -25.34
N GLY A 494 42.11 19.76 -26.50
CA GLY A 494 43.53 19.71 -26.74
C GLY A 494 44.00 20.80 -27.72
N PHE A 495 45.24 20.67 -28.18
CA PHE A 495 45.91 21.68 -29.02
C PHE A 495 45.97 23.08 -28.38
N ILE A 496 45.97 23.14 -27.05
CA ILE A 496 45.90 24.37 -26.27
C ILE A 496 47.24 25.11 -26.33
N ASP A 497 47.26 26.27 -26.98
CA ASP A 497 48.41 27.20 -27.05
C ASP A 497 48.28 28.34 -26.02
N THR A 498 49.39 29.02 -25.75
CA THR A 498 49.39 30.18 -24.85
C THR A 498 48.46 31.29 -25.37
N GLY A 499 47.49 31.68 -24.56
CA GLY A 499 46.50 32.71 -24.87
C GLY A 499 45.13 32.16 -25.29
N ASP A 500 45.02 30.85 -25.50
CA ASP A 500 43.75 30.19 -25.79
C ASP A 500 42.85 30.17 -24.56
N TRP A 501 41.54 30.08 -24.79
CA TRP A 501 40.55 30.10 -23.72
C TRP A 501 39.24 29.45 -24.11
N MET A 502 38.48 29.08 -23.07
CA MET A 502 37.16 28.48 -23.11
C MET A 502 36.25 29.20 -22.11
N ALA A 503 35.03 29.53 -22.51
CA ALA A 503 34.03 30.15 -21.66
C ALA A 503 32.76 29.28 -21.61
N TYR A 504 32.33 28.94 -20.40
CA TYR A 504 31.19 28.06 -20.13
C TYR A 504 29.97 28.90 -19.78
N VAL A 505 29.56 29.77 -20.70
CA VAL A 505 28.47 30.73 -20.48
C VAL A 505 27.17 29.99 -20.20
N ASP A 506 26.84 28.94 -20.95
CA ASP A 506 25.57 28.22 -20.86
C ASP A 506 25.53 27.19 -19.70
N HIS A 507 26.58 27.14 -18.88
CA HIS A 507 26.71 26.24 -17.71
C HIS A 507 26.93 27.06 -16.42
N PRO A 508 25.91 27.78 -15.93
CA PRO A 508 26.02 28.51 -14.66
C PRO A 508 26.17 27.54 -13.48
N VAL A 509 27.08 27.86 -12.56
CA VAL A 509 27.33 27.13 -11.31
C VAL A 509 26.74 27.93 -10.15
N MET A 510 25.82 27.32 -9.40
CA MET A 510 25.25 27.95 -8.21
C MET A 510 26.13 27.67 -6.99
N ILE A 511 26.61 28.73 -6.34
CA ILE A 511 27.40 28.65 -5.12
C ILE A 511 26.48 28.94 -3.93
N PRO A 512 26.22 27.95 -3.05
CA PRO A 512 25.20 28.08 -2.00
C PRO A 512 25.64 28.95 -0.83
N THR A 513 26.94 29.02 -0.54
CA THR A 513 27.49 29.88 0.52
C THR A 513 28.81 30.49 0.11
N THR A 514 29.09 31.71 0.56
CA THR A 514 30.41 32.33 0.32
C THR A 514 31.48 31.56 1.09
N GLY A 515 32.45 30.97 0.39
CA GLY A 515 33.40 30.01 0.99
C GLY A 515 34.63 29.74 0.14
N ILE A 516 35.52 28.87 0.65
CA ILE A 516 36.66 28.34 -0.08
C ILE A 516 36.22 27.01 -0.69
N TYR A 517 36.23 26.92 -2.01
CA TYR A 517 35.88 25.74 -2.78
C TYR A 517 37.15 25.11 -3.37
N LEU A 518 37.13 23.80 -3.58
CA LEU A 518 38.17 23.13 -4.37
C LEU A 518 37.68 23.02 -5.81
N VAL A 519 38.55 23.28 -6.78
CA VAL A 519 38.25 23.06 -8.20
C VAL A 519 39.24 22.06 -8.76
N ASP A 520 38.73 20.90 -9.12
CA ASP A 520 39.48 19.84 -9.74
C ASP A 520 39.50 20.02 -11.26
N PHE A 521 40.66 19.79 -11.87
CA PHE A 521 40.86 19.81 -13.32
C PHE A 521 41.49 18.48 -13.74
N ARG A 522 40.83 17.75 -14.63
CA ARG A 522 41.35 16.51 -15.19
C ARG A 522 42.19 16.78 -16.42
N VAL A 523 43.51 16.72 -16.27
CA VAL A 523 44.47 17.23 -17.25
C VAL A 523 45.46 16.17 -17.72
N ALA A 524 45.97 16.36 -18.94
CA ALA A 524 47.06 15.56 -19.50
C ALA A 524 48.13 16.46 -20.14
N SER A 525 49.41 16.12 -20.00
CA SER A 525 50.52 16.84 -20.65
C SER A 525 51.73 15.93 -20.85
N GLY A 526 52.32 15.98 -22.05
CA GLY A 526 53.51 15.19 -22.39
C GLY A 526 54.77 15.61 -21.61
N SER A 527 55.00 16.91 -21.43
CA SER A 527 56.22 17.44 -20.78
C SER A 527 55.97 18.33 -19.56
N GLY A 528 54.71 18.64 -19.24
CA GLY A 528 54.36 19.64 -18.21
C GLY A 528 54.79 21.06 -18.60
N GLY A 529 54.58 22.02 -17.69
CA GLY A 529 54.97 23.43 -17.87
C GLY A 529 53.89 24.33 -18.49
N GLY A 530 52.68 23.81 -18.63
CA GLY A 530 51.47 24.59 -18.91
C GLY A 530 50.94 25.25 -17.63
N THR A 531 50.15 26.31 -17.79
CA THR A 531 49.53 27.02 -16.67
C THR A 531 48.10 27.39 -17.06
N LEU A 532 47.15 26.98 -16.20
CA LEU A 532 45.72 27.21 -16.33
C LEU A 532 45.30 28.36 -15.41
N ARG A 533 44.50 29.29 -15.92
CA ARG A 533 43.81 30.33 -15.14
C ARG A 533 42.32 30.03 -15.09
N PHE A 534 41.76 30.03 -13.88
CA PHE A 534 40.34 29.86 -13.62
C PHE A 534 39.72 31.20 -13.22
N GLU A 535 38.79 31.71 -14.00
CA GLU A 535 38.27 33.08 -13.93
C GLU A 535 36.77 33.14 -14.25
N GLU A 536 36.11 34.26 -13.93
CA GLU A 536 34.76 34.55 -14.45
C GLU A 536 34.80 34.81 -15.96
N VAL A 537 33.70 34.53 -16.65
CA VAL A 537 33.54 34.91 -18.07
C VAL A 537 33.81 36.41 -18.25
N GLY A 538 34.74 36.73 -19.15
CA GLY A 538 35.24 38.10 -19.34
C GLY A 538 36.54 38.42 -18.59
N GLY A 539 37.09 37.46 -17.85
CA GLY A 539 38.44 37.48 -17.28
C GLY A 539 38.57 38.23 -15.95
N SER A 540 37.46 38.58 -15.30
CA SER A 540 37.45 39.29 -14.01
C SER A 540 36.18 38.99 -13.21
N PRO A 541 36.28 38.56 -11.93
CA PRO A 541 37.51 38.28 -11.19
C PRO A 541 38.28 37.04 -11.69
N LEU A 542 39.59 37.03 -11.48
CA LEU A 542 40.42 35.83 -11.55
C LEU A 542 40.30 35.10 -10.21
N HIS A 543 39.83 33.85 -10.22
CA HIS A 543 39.67 33.04 -9.01
C HIS A 543 40.97 32.36 -8.60
N GLY A 544 41.77 31.90 -9.57
CA GLY A 544 43.08 31.33 -9.29
C GLY A 544 43.86 30.89 -10.51
N THR A 545 45.05 30.33 -10.28
CA THR A 545 45.96 29.86 -11.32
C THR A 545 46.65 28.60 -10.84
N ILE A 546 46.76 27.59 -11.70
CA ILE A 546 47.37 26.29 -11.38
C ILE A 546 48.34 25.86 -12.48
N ASP A 547 49.47 25.29 -12.07
CA ASP A 547 50.46 24.74 -12.99
C ASP A 547 50.11 23.29 -13.35
N ILE A 548 50.21 22.95 -14.64
CA ILE A 548 49.95 21.61 -15.15
C ILE A 548 51.27 20.82 -15.18
N PRO A 549 51.40 19.74 -14.39
CA PRO A 549 52.61 18.93 -14.34
C PRO A 549 52.72 18.00 -15.56
N ALA A 550 53.89 17.36 -15.71
CA ALA A 550 54.06 16.30 -16.71
C ALA A 550 53.28 15.06 -16.27
N THR A 551 52.35 14.60 -17.11
CA THR A 551 51.53 13.41 -16.83
C THR A 551 52.04 12.16 -17.54
N GLY A 552 53.01 12.32 -18.45
CA GLY A 552 53.66 11.22 -19.16
C GLY A 552 53.10 10.93 -20.56
N GLY A 553 52.05 11.65 -20.98
CA GLY A 553 51.45 11.51 -22.31
C GLY A 553 50.25 12.44 -22.49
N TRP A 554 49.87 12.70 -23.75
CA TRP A 554 48.73 13.57 -24.11
C TRP A 554 47.35 12.98 -23.77
N GLN A 555 47.32 11.69 -23.43
CA GLN A 555 46.13 10.95 -23.02
C GLN A 555 46.41 10.17 -21.72
N SER A 556 47.37 10.66 -20.92
CA SER A 556 47.66 10.14 -19.58
C SER A 556 47.16 11.16 -18.58
N TRP A 557 46.07 10.84 -17.91
CA TRP A 557 45.27 11.80 -17.17
C TRP A 557 45.58 11.77 -15.68
N ILE A 558 45.70 12.94 -15.08
CA ILE A 558 45.71 13.13 -13.63
C ILE A 558 44.75 14.26 -13.27
N THR A 559 44.32 14.30 -12.01
CA THR A 559 43.54 15.41 -11.49
C THR A 559 44.45 16.37 -10.73
N VAL A 560 44.31 17.68 -10.99
CA VAL A 560 44.97 18.76 -10.24
C VAL A 560 43.92 19.66 -9.60
N THR A 561 44.14 20.04 -8.35
CA THR A 561 43.15 20.74 -7.52
C THR A 561 43.60 22.17 -7.21
N LEU A 562 42.69 23.14 -7.37
CA LEU A 562 42.89 24.56 -7.07
C LEU A 562 41.91 25.03 -6.00
N GLU A 563 42.40 25.60 -4.90
CA GLU A 563 41.54 26.27 -3.92
C GLU A 563 41.15 27.66 -4.42
N VAL A 564 39.84 27.97 -4.42
CA VAL A 564 39.30 29.25 -4.87
C VAL A 564 38.30 29.82 -3.87
N GLN A 565 38.29 31.14 -3.70
CA GLN A 565 37.24 31.81 -2.94
C GLN A 565 36.08 32.16 -3.88
N LEU A 566 34.89 31.64 -3.60
CA LEU A 566 33.67 31.92 -4.35
C LEU A 566 32.64 32.61 -3.45
N THR A 567 31.82 33.46 -4.06
CA THR A 567 30.73 34.17 -3.38
C THR A 567 29.43 33.41 -3.60
N GLU A 568 28.51 33.54 -2.65
CA GLU A 568 27.15 32.99 -2.83
C GLU A 568 26.49 33.60 -4.07
N GLY A 569 25.84 32.76 -4.87
CA GLY A 569 25.11 33.14 -6.08
C GLY A 569 25.55 32.39 -7.34
N GLU A 570 25.02 32.81 -8.47
CA GLU A 570 25.31 32.21 -9.78
C GLU A 570 26.68 32.69 -10.32
N HIS A 571 27.53 31.75 -10.71
CA HIS A 571 28.85 31.97 -11.30
C HIS A 571 28.93 31.39 -12.73
N ARG A 572 29.66 32.04 -13.64
CA ARG A 572 29.89 31.53 -15.01
C ARG A 572 31.37 31.51 -15.30
N PHE A 573 31.95 30.32 -15.35
CA PHE A 573 33.40 30.19 -15.36
C PHE A 573 34.01 30.21 -16.78
N GLY A 574 35.26 30.66 -16.82
CA GLY A 574 36.15 30.63 -17.96
C GLY A 574 37.52 30.07 -17.58
N ILE A 575 38.12 29.38 -18.54
CA ILE A 575 39.45 28.80 -18.43
C ILE A 575 40.35 29.44 -19.49
N ASN A 576 41.48 30.01 -19.07
CA ASN A 576 42.48 30.60 -19.95
C ASN A 576 43.85 29.91 -19.80
N ALA A 577 44.49 29.61 -20.93
CA ALA A 577 45.82 29.05 -20.98
C ALA A 577 46.90 30.14 -20.89
N ALA A 578 47.33 30.47 -19.68
CA ALA A 578 48.47 31.37 -19.46
C ALA A 578 49.78 30.80 -20.07
N SER A 579 49.90 29.48 -20.09
CA SER A 579 50.91 28.72 -20.85
C SER A 579 50.24 27.48 -21.43
N GLY A 580 50.37 27.24 -22.74
CA GLY A 580 49.79 26.08 -23.43
C GLY A 580 50.56 24.77 -23.21
N GLY A 581 50.24 23.73 -23.98
CA GLY A 581 50.93 22.43 -23.95
C GLY A 581 50.32 21.38 -23.01
N TRP A 582 49.00 21.39 -22.87
CA TRP A 582 48.22 20.47 -22.05
C TRP A 582 46.84 20.24 -22.66
N ASN A 583 46.19 19.16 -22.23
CA ASN A 583 44.82 18.79 -22.56
C ASN A 583 43.96 18.83 -21.30
N LEU A 584 42.67 19.08 -21.46
CA LEU A 584 41.67 19.10 -20.39
C LEU A 584 40.51 18.17 -20.77
N ASN A 585 40.11 17.31 -19.84
CA ASN A 585 38.95 16.43 -19.99
C ASN A 585 37.71 17.07 -19.37
N TRP A 586 37.79 17.47 -18.10
CA TRP A 586 36.71 18.14 -17.38
C TRP A 586 37.27 19.00 -16.25
N PHE A 587 36.45 19.90 -15.71
CA PHE A 587 36.69 20.54 -14.42
C PHE A 587 35.47 20.42 -13.51
N GLU A 588 35.68 20.46 -12.21
CA GLU A 588 34.68 20.13 -11.20
C GLU A 588 34.83 21.06 -9.99
N VAL A 589 33.74 21.67 -9.53
CA VAL A 589 33.73 22.53 -8.34
C VAL A 589 33.19 21.71 -7.15
N LEU A 590 34.00 21.58 -6.11
CA LEU A 590 33.74 20.81 -4.89
C LEU A 590 33.46 21.74 -3.70
N GLU A 591 32.49 21.39 -2.87
CA GLU A 591 32.14 22.14 -1.65
C GLU A 591 33.25 22.09 -0.57
N PRO A 592 33.32 23.09 0.34
CA PRO A 592 34.31 23.14 1.41
C PRO A 592 34.20 21.95 2.38
N ASP A 593 35.34 21.34 2.73
CA ASP A 593 35.49 20.17 3.61
C ASP A 593 34.61 20.18 4.89
N GLY A 594 33.50 19.45 4.82
CA GLY A 594 32.70 18.95 5.94
C GLY A 594 32.16 17.53 5.71
N PHE A 595 32.29 17.00 4.49
CA PHE A 595 31.83 15.67 4.11
C PHE A 595 33.05 14.84 3.71
N GLN A 596 33.67 14.15 4.67
CA GLN A 596 34.64 13.11 4.34
C GLN A 596 33.87 11.86 3.87
N GLY A 597 33.44 11.87 2.61
CA GLY A 597 33.02 10.68 1.88
C GLY A 597 34.26 9.93 1.39
N GLY A 598 34.60 8.83 2.06
CA GLY A 598 35.33 7.77 1.41
C GLY A 598 34.36 7.04 0.48
N ASP A 599 34.74 6.93 -0.79
CA ASP A 599 34.17 6.08 -1.85
C ASP A 599 32.62 6.12 -2.02
N ALA A 600 32.17 6.89 -3.02
CA ALA A 600 30.96 6.70 -3.84
C ALA A 600 29.76 5.98 -3.17
N ASP A 601 28.94 6.74 -2.45
CA ASP A 601 27.56 6.36 -2.14
C ASP A 601 26.70 7.64 -2.19
N ASP A 602 25.91 7.80 -3.24
CA ASP A 602 25.01 8.96 -3.44
C ASP A 602 23.78 8.93 -2.50
N SER A 603 23.88 8.12 -1.43
CA SER A 603 22.85 7.87 -0.42
C SER A 603 22.58 9.12 0.41
N GLU A 604 21.32 9.36 0.73
CA GLU A 604 20.91 10.45 1.61
C GLU A 604 21.18 10.17 3.10
N GLY A 605 21.74 9.00 3.40
CA GLY A 605 21.90 8.48 4.75
C GLY A 605 20.70 7.69 5.24
N SER A 606 20.78 7.16 6.45
CA SER A 606 19.77 6.24 7.00
C SER A 606 19.34 6.64 8.40
N MET A 607 18.10 6.30 8.74
CA MET A 607 17.62 6.30 10.13
C MET A 607 17.93 4.97 10.79
N LEU A 608 18.59 5.01 11.94
CA LEU A 608 18.93 3.87 12.78
C LEU A 608 18.10 3.88 14.07
N LEU A 609 17.77 2.69 14.58
CA LEU A 609 17.25 2.55 15.94
C LEU A 609 18.39 2.61 16.96
N ALA A 610 18.62 3.76 17.58
CA ALA A 610 19.68 3.95 18.57
C ALA A 610 19.34 3.32 19.94
N GLY A 611 18.05 3.22 20.28
CA GLY A 611 17.62 2.65 21.55
C GLY A 611 16.13 2.83 21.82
N TRP A 612 15.74 2.62 23.08
CA TRP A 612 14.37 2.74 23.54
C TRP A 612 14.30 3.53 24.85
N ASP A 613 13.44 4.52 24.92
CA ASP A 613 13.04 5.17 26.15
C ASP A 613 11.89 4.39 26.80
N GLU A 614 12.10 3.89 28.01
CA GLU A 614 11.10 3.12 28.76
C GLU A 614 10.16 4.04 29.56
N ILE A 615 8.85 3.76 29.45
CA ILE A 615 7.79 4.51 30.12
C ILE A 615 7.03 3.54 31.03
N PRO A 616 7.29 3.58 32.36
CA PRO A 616 6.61 2.70 33.30
C PRO A 616 5.17 3.13 33.52
N GLY A 617 4.26 2.17 33.67
CA GLY A 617 2.87 2.38 34.02
C GLY A 617 2.33 1.30 34.95
N THR A 618 1.05 1.42 35.32
CA THR A 618 0.40 0.48 36.24
C THR A 618 -1.05 0.24 35.80
N TYR A 619 -1.49 -1.01 35.81
CA TYR A 619 -2.88 -1.40 35.57
C TYR A 619 -3.76 -1.09 36.79
N GLY A 620 -5.09 -1.12 36.63
CA GLY A 620 -6.05 -0.90 37.71
C GLY A 620 -5.93 -1.91 38.87
N ASP A 621 -5.41 -3.10 38.60
CA ASP A 621 -5.14 -4.15 39.60
C ASP A 621 -3.81 -3.96 40.37
N GLY A 622 -3.03 -2.94 40.02
CA GLY A 622 -1.74 -2.63 40.64
C GLY A 622 -0.52 -3.34 40.02
N SER A 623 -0.71 -4.21 39.03
CA SER A 623 0.41 -4.79 38.27
C SER A 623 1.07 -3.75 37.37
N ALA A 624 2.39 -3.83 37.19
CA ALA A 624 3.16 -2.88 36.40
C ALA A 624 3.23 -3.30 34.92
N TYR A 625 3.34 -2.31 34.03
CA TYR A 625 3.72 -2.50 32.63
C TYR A 625 4.80 -1.47 32.25
N ILE A 626 5.47 -1.70 31.13
CA ILE A 626 6.49 -0.79 30.59
C ILE A 626 6.21 -0.62 29.10
N LEU A 627 5.87 0.60 28.68
CA LEU A 627 5.85 0.98 27.27
C LEU A 627 7.25 1.43 26.86
N ARG A 628 7.50 1.53 25.55
CA ARG A 628 8.77 2.01 25.01
C ARG A 628 8.54 2.97 23.86
N ARG A 629 9.36 4.02 23.77
CA ARG A 629 9.41 4.94 22.63
C ARG A 629 10.77 4.76 21.93
N PRO A 630 10.81 4.66 20.59
CA PRO A 630 12.08 4.51 19.88
C PRO A 630 12.92 5.80 19.98
N VAL A 631 14.23 5.63 20.07
CA VAL A 631 15.23 6.69 19.97
C VAL A 631 15.99 6.49 18.68
N TYR A 632 16.04 7.51 17.85
CA TYR A 632 16.62 7.45 16.50
C TYR A 632 17.98 8.13 16.43
N GLU A 633 18.82 7.65 15.51
CA GLU A 633 20.07 8.27 15.09
C GLU A 633 20.10 8.30 13.55
N PHE A 634 20.77 9.27 12.94
CA PHE A 634 20.91 9.36 11.49
C PHE A 634 22.38 9.30 11.07
N THR A 635 22.67 8.62 9.96
CA THR A 635 24.02 8.55 9.38
C THR A 635 24.32 9.64 8.34
N GLY A 636 23.30 10.39 7.91
CA GLY A 636 23.37 11.52 6.98
C GLY A 636 22.81 12.82 7.58
N PRO A 637 22.27 13.74 6.77
CA PRO A 637 21.56 14.92 7.26
C PRO A 637 20.47 14.53 8.27
N VAL A 638 20.41 15.24 9.39
CA VAL A 638 19.37 15.03 10.40
C VAL A 638 18.19 15.95 10.06
N PRO A 639 17.06 15.43 9.57
CA PRO A 639 15.89 16.27 9.32
C PRO A 639 15.34 16.80 10.64
N GLU A 640 14.91 18.06 10.66
CA GLU A 640 14.25 18.64 11.84
C GLU A 640 12.85 18.05 12.05
N PHE A 641 12.12 17.82 10.95
CA PHE A 641 10.75 17.28 10.92
C PHE A 641 10.74 15.94 10.22
N TYR A 642 10.26 14.89 10.90
CA TYR A 642 10.22 13.53 10.33
C TYR A 642 9.15 12.64 10.96
N SER A 643 8.69 11.64 10.20
CA SER A 643 7.75 10.60 10.66
C SER A 643 8.19 9.23 10.15
N LEU A 644 8.27 8.26 11.05
CA LEU A 644 8.58 6.86 10.72
C LEU A 644 7.28 6.10 10.43
N ARG A 645 7.17 5.46 9.28
CA ARG A 645 6.01 4.67 8.88
C ARG A 645 6.46 3.27 8.45
N LEU A 646 6.33 2.28 9.34
CA LEU A 646 6.52 0.86 9.01
C LEU A 646 5.49 0.43 7.95
N ALA A 647 5.95 -0.38 6.99
CA ALA A 647 5.09 -0.91 5.94
C ALA A 647 3.90 -1.69 6.56
N PRO A 648 2.64 -1.37 6.22
CA PRO A 648 1.47 -2.10 6.72
C PRO A 648 1.27 -3.44 5.99
N GLN A 649 0.38 -4.29 6.51
CA GLN A 649 -0.09 -5.46 5.74
C GLN A 649 -0.95 -5.02 4.54
N LEU A 650 -0.92 -5.80 3.46
CA LEU A 650 -1.60 -5.45 2.19
C LEU A 650 -2.98 -6.10 2.00
N VAL A 651 -3.33 -7.11 2.82
CA VAL A 651 -4.58 -7.86 2.63
C VAL A 651 -5.82 -6.99 2.86
N GLY A 652 -6.79 -7.07 1.94
CA GLY A 652 -8.10 -6.42 2.04
C GLY A 652 -8.15 -4.96 1.61
N VAL A 653 -7.05 -4.37 1.14
CA VAL A 653 -7.05 -2.96 0.74
C VAL A 653 -8.04 -2.65 -0.39
N GLY A 654 -8.28 -3.57 -1.32
CA GLY A 654 -9.31 -3.41 -2.35
C GLY A 654 -10.74 -3.37 -1.79
N LEU A 655 -11.02 -4.11 -0.70
CA LEU A 655 -12.32 -4.01 -0.02
C LEU A 655 -12.50 -2.67 0.69
N LEU A 656 -11.41 -2.08 1.21
CA LEU A 656 -11.43 -0.75 1.84
C LEU A 656 -11.60 0.35 0.79
N GLU A 657 -10.98 0.21 -0.39
CA GLU A 657 -11.25 1.08 -1.55
C GLU A 657 -12.72 1.03 -1.95
N ALA A 658 -13.29 -0.18 -1.97
CA ALA A 658 -14.67 -0.40 -2.40
C ALA A 658 -15.74 0.12 -1.43
N ILE A 659 -15.39 0.71 -0.28
CA ILE A 659 -16.38 1.36 0.61
C ILE A 659 -16.85 2.67 -0.04
N ASP A 660 -18.15 2.85 -0.25
CA ASP A 660 -18.69 4.07 -0.85
C ASP A 660 -18.34 5.32 -0.01
N GLU A 661 -18.02 6.42 -0.67
CA GLU A 661 -17.71 7.69 0.01
C GLU A 661 -18.88 8.16 0.90
N THR A 662 -20.12 7.85 0.52
CA THR A 662 -21.30 8.16 1.32
C THR A 662 -21.30 7.43 2.66
N THR A 663 -20.77 6.21 2.72
CA THR A 663 -20.65 5.46 3.97
C THR A 663 -19.59 6.06 4.87
N LEU A 664 -18.45 6.49 4.31
CA LEU A 664 -17.42 7.19 5.07
C LEU A 664 -17.92 8.53 5.62
N LEU A 665 -18.69 9.28 4.83
CA LEU A 665 -19.36 10.51 5.27
C LEU A 665 -20.40 10.29 6.37
N GLU A 666 -21.05 9.12 6.41
CA GLU A 666 -22.01 8.77 7.47
C GLU A 666 -21.33 8.37 8.77
N LEU A 667 -20.07 7.91 8.71
CA LEU A 667 -19.25 7.58 9.88
C LEU A 667 -18.53 8.80 10.45
N ALA A 668 -18.21 9.79 9.61
CA ALA A 668 -17.53 11.00 10.04
C ALA A 668 -18.38 11.82 11.01
N ASP A 669 -17.76 12.23 12.13
CA ASP A 669 -18.34 13.10 13.14
C ASP A 669 -17.30 14.12 13.62
N GLU A 670 -16.72 14.87 12.67
CA GLU A 670 -15.69 15.88 12.93
C GLU A 670 -16.10 16.94 13.99
N CYS A 671 -17.40 17.10 14.22
CA CYS A 671 -17.94 18.05 15.18
C CYS A 671 -18.35 17.43 16.53
N ASP A 672 -18.10 16.14 16.76
CA ASP A 672 -18.52 15.42 17.97
C ASP A 672 -19.98 15.72 18.32
N LEU A 673 -20.88 15.55 17.34
CA LEU A 673 -22.28 15.96 17.45
C LEU A 673 -23.05 15.13 18.49
N ASP A 674 -22.54 13.97 18.86
CA ASP A 674 -23.10 13.12 19.91
C ASP A 674 -22.44 13.30 21.30
N GLU A 675 -21.45 14.19 21.41
CA GLU A 675 -20.73 14.57 22.63
C GLU A 675 -20.07 13.37 23.33
N ASP A 676 -19.57 12.40 22.56
CA ASP A 676 -18.87 11.22 23.07
C ASP A 676 -17.35 11.44 23.23
N GLY A 677 -16.85 12.56 22.71
CA GLY A 677 -15.45 12.98 22.77
C GLY A 677 -14.57 12.42 21.65
N ILE A 678 -15.17 11.87 20.59
CA ILE A 678 -14.51 11.32 19.41
C ILE A 678 -14.94 12.15 18.20
N SER A 679 -13.98 12.66 17.44
CA SER A 679 -14.20 13.65 16.38
C SER A 679 -13.66 13.16 15.04
N GLY A 680 -13.91 11.89 14.72
CA GLY A 680 -13.37 11.24 13.52
C GLY A 680 -13.72 12.00 12.25
N ARG A 681 -12.70 12.40 11.48
CA ARG A 681 -12.88 13.21 10.26
C ARG A 681 -12.29 12.56 9.01
N LEU A 682 -12.81 12.98 7.85
CA LEU A 682 -12.29 12.55 6.56
C LEU A 682 -11.06 13.37 6.15
N ARG A 683 -10.16 12.74 5.41
CA ARG A 683 -9.10 13.45 4.67
C ARG A 683 -9.53 13.64 3.22
N THR A 684 -9.23 14.81 2.67
CA THR A 684 -9.24 15.03 1.22
C THR A 684 -7.80 15.06 0.68
N VAL A 685 -7.61 14.54 -0.52
CA VAL A 685 -6.32 14.52 -1.24
C VAL A 685 -6.53 14.97 -2.67
N GLU A 686 -5.50 15.57 -3.28
CA GLU A 686 -5.54 15.95 -4.69
C GLU A 686 -5.63 14.70 -5.58
N ASN A 687 -6.36 14.78 -6.69
CA ASN A 687 -6.35 13.74 -7.71
C ASN A 687 -5.13 13.93 -8.62
N PRO A 688 -4.16 12.99 -8.67
CA PRO A 688 -2.96 13.16 -9.49
C PRO A 688 -3.25 13.31 -10.99
N ALA A 689 -4.38 12.78 -11.46
CA ALA A 689 -4.79 12.89 -12.87
C ALA A 689 -5.48 14.22 -13.20
N ASP A 690 -6.02 14.92 -12.20
CA ASP A 690 -6.73 16.20 -12.34
C ASP A 690 -6.65 17.00 -11.03
N PRO A 691 -5.56 17.76 -10.81
CA PRO A 691 -5.31 18.45 -9.54
C PRO A 691 -6.39 19.49 -9.13
N ASP A 692 -7.26 19.91 -10.06
CA ASP A 692 -8.40 20.78 -9.77
C ASP A 692 -9.53 20.03 -9.03
N ARG A 693 -9.41 18.71 -8.87
CA ARG A 693 -10.38 17.86 -8.19
C ARG A 693 -9.75 17.11 -7.02
N SER A 694 -10.48 17.01 -5.92
CA SER A 694 -10.05 16.27 -4.72
C SER A 694 -10.81 14.95 -4.58
N ARG A 695 -10.21 13.97 -3.92
CA ARG A 695 -10.81 12.68 -3.55
C ARG A 695 -10.73 12.47 -2.06
N ILE A 696 -11.51 11.52 -1.52
CA ILE A 696 -11.33 11.07 -0.14
C ILE A 696 -10.04 10.25 -0.05
N GLY A 697 -9.15 10.64 0.87
CA GLY A 697 -7.93 9.94 1.20
C GLY A 697 -8.20 8.69 2.03
N ARG A 698 -7.63 7.54 1.62
CA ARG A 698 -7.92 6.21 2.19
C ARG A 698 -6.69 5.44 2.62
N PHE A 699 -5.59 5.55 1.88
CA PHE A 699 -4.40 4.72 2.08
C PHE A 699 -3.21 5.51 2.63
N GLY A 700 -2.22 4.80 3.15
CA GLY A 700 -1.19 5.37 4.01
C GLY A 700 -1.64 5.51 5.47
N ALA A 701 -0.69 5.86 6.34
CA ALA A 701 -0.93 5.98 7.79
C ALA A 701 -1.88 7.14 8.14
N ARG A 702 -1.98 8.13 7.26
CA ARG A 702 -2.82 9.33 7.40
C ARG A 702 -3.76 9.56 6.22
N GLY A 703 -4.03 8.57 5.37
CA GLY A 703 -4.94 8.71 4.23
C GLY A 703 -4.37 9.55 3.07
N SER A 704 -3.06 9.54 2.82
CA SER A 704 -2.39 10.40 1.84
C SER A 704 -2.68 10.07 0.36
N THR A 705 -3.30 8.93 0.07
CA THR A 705 -3.72 8.57 -1.31
C THR A 705 -5.14 8.03 -1.35
N ALA A 706 -5.82 8.18 -2.48
CA ALA A 706 -7.25 7.83 -2.61
C ALA A 706 -7.49 6.36 -2.97
N SER A 707 -6.72 5.80 -3.92
CA SER A 707 -6.92 4.43 -4.44
C SER A 707 -5.70 3.53 -4.24
N VAL A 708 -5.88 2.21 -4.32
CA VAL A 708 -4.84 1.19 -4.30
C VAL A 708 -3.88 1.40 -5.46
N ARG A 709 -4.41 1.67 -6.66
CA ARG A 709 -3.59 1.98 -7.85
C ARG A 709 -2.71 3.21 -7.62
N GLU A 710 -3.26 4.26 -7.03
CA GLU A 710 -2.53 5.48 -6.67
C GLU A 710 -1.48 5.20 -5.59
N GLN A 711 -1.82 4.44 -4.55
CA GLN A 711 -0.89 4.05 -3.49
C GLN A 711 0.29 3.22 -4.02
N ILE A 712 0.05 2.29 -4.96
CA ILE A 712 1.12 1.50 -5.59
C ILE A 712 2.04 2.43 -6.39
N ALA A 713 1.47 3.32 -7.21
CA ALA A 713 2.26 4.25 -8.00
C ALA A 713 3.05 5.24 -7.14
N TYR A 714 2.48 5.69 -6.01
CA TYR A 714 3.14 6.54 -5.03
C TYR A 714 4.33 5.81 -4.39
N ALA A 715 4.13 4.58 -3.91
CA ALA A 715 5.19 3.76 -3.31
C ALA A 715 6.29 3.41 -4.32
N MET A 716 5.93 3.07 -5.56
CA MET A 716 6.91 2.87 -6.65
C MET A 716 7.81 4.09 -6.81
N ASN A 717 7.23 5.29 -6.80
CA ASN A 717 7.97 6.52 -7.01
C ASN A 717 8.80 6.91 -5.78
N ARG A 718 8.18 7.02 -4.60
CA ARG A 718 8.81 7.53 -3.38
C ARG A 718 9.64 6.50 -2.62
N ASP A 719 9.39 5.20 -2.79
CA ASP A 719 10.12 4.16 -2.06
C ASP A 719 11.11 3.40 -2.95
N MET A 720 10.85 3.34 -4.27
CA MET A 720 11.63 2.52 -5.20
C MET A 720 12.29 3.33 -6.33
N GLY A 721 11.97 4.63 -6.44
CA GLY A 721 12.46 5.49 -7.51
C GLY A 721 11.98 5.11 -8.91
N VAL A 722 10.85 4.41 -9.01
CA VAL A 722 10.25 3.94 -10.26
C VAL A 722 9.14 4.90 -10.71
N SER A 723 9.27 5.48 -11.89
CA SER A 723 8.31 6.44 -12.44
C SER A 723 7.15 5.78 -13.18
N SER A 724 5.97 6.40 -13.10
CA SER A 724 4.72 5.96 -13.74
C SER A 724 3.99 7.14 -14.37
N GLU A 725 2.97 6.90 -15.21
CA GLU A 725 2.14 8.01 -15.73
C GLU A 725 1.39 8.77 -14.62
N VAL A 726 1.11 8.11 -13.48
CA VAL A 726 0.45 8.75 -12.32
C VAL A 726 1.40 9.71 -11.62
N PHE A 727 2.64 9.27 -11.39
CA PHE A 727 3.68 10.04 -10.71
C PHE A 727 4.95 10.01 -11.57
N PRO A 728 5.06 10.93 -12.55
CA PRO A 728 6.17 10.93 -13.49
C PRO A 728 7.42 11.65 -12.95
N VAL A 729 7.29 12.42 -11.87
CA VAL A 729 8.40 13.14 -11.22
C VAL A 729 8.82 12.39 -9.97
N LEU A 730 10.08 11.96 -9.89
CA LEU A 730 10.63 11.26 -8.74
C LEU A 730 10.75 12.19 -7.52
N ASP A 731 10.92 11.62 -6.33
CA ASP A 731 11.12 12.42 -5.12
C ASP A 731 12.39 13.28 -5.22
N GLY A 732 12.32 14.52 -4.72
CA GLY A 732 13.41 15.50 -4.82
C GLY A 732 13.65 16.08 -6.22
N ASP A 733 13.07 15.51 -7.27
CA ASP A 733 13.20 15.99 -8.65
C ASP A 733 12.15 17.06 -9.00
N VAL A 734 12.48 17.89 -10.00
CA VAL A 734 11.59 18.94 -10.51
C VAL A 734 11.14 18.70 -11.95
N LYS A 735 11.61 17.60 -12.57
CA LYS A 735 11.29 17.25 -13.95
C LYS A 735 10.83 15.79 -14.03
N PRO A 736 9.93 15.48 -14.98
CA PRO A 736 9.54 14.10 -15.23
C PRO A 736 10.71 13.20 -15.66
N SER A 737 10.72 11.98 -15.16
CA SER A 737 11.55 10.86 -15.62
C SER A 737 10.85 10.08 -16.74
N PRO A 738 11.58 9.28 -17.55
CA PRO A 738 10.97 8.40 -18.52
C PRO A 738 10.12 7.33 -17.83
N ILE A 739 8.87 7.17 -18.23
CA ILE A 739 7.94 6.20 -17.63
C ILE A 739 8.52 4.77 -17.67
N GLU A 740 8.75 4.18 -16.50
CA GLU A 740 9.38 2.87 -16.34
C GLU A 740 8.37 1.73 -16.20
N ILE A 741 7.20 2.02 -15.62
CA ILE A 741 6.10 1.05 -15.49
C ILE A 741 4.94 1.44 -16.40
N ALA A 742 4.52 0.51 -17.26
CA ALA A 742 3.38 0.71 -18.14
C ALA A 742 2.06 0.65 -17.34
N ASN A 743 1.01 1.33 -17.84
CA ASN A 743 -0.29 1.31 -17.19
C ASN A 743 -0.86 -0.11 -17.06
N GLU A 744 -0.66 -0.96 -18.07
CA GLU A 744 -1.15 -2.33 -18.05
C GLU A 744 -0.49 -3.16 -16.93
N ASP A 745 0.81 -2.97 -16.68
CA ASP A 745 1.52 -3.64 -15.59
C ASP A 745 1.08 -3.09 -14.23
N LEU A 746 0.88 -1.77 -14.13
CA LEU A 746 0.35 -1.13 -12.92
C LEU A 746 -1.07 -1.61 -12.60
N ASP A 747 -1.94 -1.78 -13.60
CA ASP A 747 -3.30 -2.31 -13.43
C ASP A 747 -3.29 -3.79 -12.99
N LEU A 748 -2.32 -4.57 -13.47
CA LEU A 748 -2.11 -5.95 -13.00
C LEU A 748 -1.67 -5.99 -11.53
N MET A 749 -0.77 -5.08 -11.13
CA MET A 749 -0.31 -4.96 -9.74
C MET A 749 -1.43 -4.46 -8.81
N ASP A 750 -2.24 -3.51 -9.26
CA ASP A 750 -3.47 -3.11 -8.56
C ASP A 750 -4.39 -4.31 -8.37
N ARG A 751 -4.74 -5.02 -9.44
CA ARG A 751 -5.61 -6.20 -9.35
C ARG A 751 -5.08 -7.24 -8.38
N TYR A 752 -3.78 -7.52 -8.40
CA TYR A 752 -3.17 -8.44 -7.44
C TYR A 752 -3.41 -7.98 -6.00
N THR A 753 -3.06 -6.73 -5.71
CA THR A 753 -3.10 -6.16 -4.35
C THR A 753 -4.55 -6.03 -3.86
N SER A 754 -5.45 -5.55 -4.72
CA SER A 754 -6.88 -5.36 -4.46
C SER A 754 -7.64 -6.66 -4.23
N LEU A 755 -7.18 -7.78 -4.80
CA LEU A 755 -7.85 -9.09 -4.71
C LEU A 755 -7.09 -10.11 -3.83
N LEU A 756 -6.19 -9.63 -2.96
CA LEU A 756 -5.63 -10.45 -1.88
C LEU A 756 -6.74 -10.89 -0.91
N GLY A 757 -6.86 -12.21 -0.72
CA GLY A 757 -7.90 -12.80 0.13
C GLY A 757 -7.67 -12.54 1.62
N ILE A 758 -8.76 -12.23 2.33
CA ILE A 758 -8.76 -12.07 3.79
C ILE A 758 -8.89 -13.42 4.47
N ALA A 759 -8.06 -13.74 5.47
CA ALA A 759 -8.24 -14.97 6.23
C ALA A 759 -9.50 -14.91 7.09
N ALA A 760 -10.22 -16.03 7.21
CA ALA A 760 -11.36 -16.13 8.11
C ALA A 760 -10.99 -15.87 9.57
N ARG A 761 -11.93 -15.29 10.34
CA ARG A 761 -11.83 -15.22 11.80
C ARG A 761 -11.67 -16.63 12.37
N ARG A 762 -10.79 -16.78 13.35
CA ARG A 762 -10.45 -18.03 14.03
C ARG A 762 -11.13 -18.09 15.40
N ASN A 763 -11.01 -19.22 16.09
CA ASN A 763 -11.43 -19.40 17.49
C ASN A 763 -12.88 -18.98 17.78
N LEU A 764 -13.80 -19.27 16.86
CA LEU A 764 -15.20 -18.79 16.89
C LEU A 764 -16.01 -19.27 18.10
N LEU A 765 -15.56 -20.33 18.77
CA LEU A 765 -16.21 -20.93 19.94
C LEU A 765 -15.37 -20.81 21.21
N ASP A 766 -14.22 -20.14 21.14
CA ASP A 766 -13.37 -19.93 22.30
C ASP A 766 -14.07 -18.95 23.27
N PRO A 767 -14.36 -19.36 24.52
CA PRO A 767 -15.09 -18.51 25.46
C PRO A 767 -14.36 -17.20 25.79
N ALA A 768 -13.03 -17.18 25.77
CA ALA A 768 -12.26 -15.97 26.06
C ALA A 768 -12.30 -14.99 24.88
N ALA A 769 -12.24 -15.48 23.64
CA ALA A 769 -12.39 -14.63 22.45
C ALA A 769 -13.81 -14.02 22.34
N LEU A 770 -14.86 -14.79 22.70
CA LEU A 770 -16.23 -14.27 22.71
C LEU A 770 -16.46 -13.23 23.81
N GLU A 771 -15.92 -13.46 25.01
CA GLU A 771 -15.95 -12.47 26.09
C GLU A 771 -15.15 -11.22 25.72
N GLY A 772 -13.98 -11.41 25.10
CA GLY A 772 -13.12 -10.33 24.63
C GLY A 772 -13.79 -9.41 23.63
N GLU A 773 -14.57 -9.95 22.69
CA GLU A 773 -15.36 -9.16 21.74
C GLU A 773 -16.39 -8.28 22.45
N ALA A 774 -17.10 -8.85 23.44
CA ALA A 774 -18.06 -8.10 24.24
C ALA A 774 -17.38 -6.99 25.07
N LEU A 775 -16.22 -7.28 25.65
CA LEU A 775 -15.43 -6.32 26.42
C LEU A 775 -14.80 -5.23 25.54
N PHE A 776 -14.39 -5.57 24.30
CA PHE A 776 -13.89 -4.61 23.32
C PHE A 776 -14.95 -3.56 22.97
N ALA A 777 -16.19 -3.99 22.72
CA ALA A 777 -17.31 -3.08 22.53
C ALA A 777 -17.65 -2.30 23.81
N ALA A 778 -17.62 -2.95 24.99
CA ALA A 778 -17.91 -2.29 26.26
C ALA A 778 -16.86 -1.23 26.65
N ALA A 779 -15.62 -1.35 26.17
CA ALA A 779 -14.55 -0.36 26.31
C ALA A 779 -14.66 0.79 25.29
N ASN A 780 -15.73 0.84 24.50
CA ASN A 780 -15.97 1.81 23.42
C ASN A 780 -14.95 1.77 22.27
N CYS A 781 -14.15 0.70 22.14
CA CYS A 781 -13.18 0.60 21.04
C CYS A 781 -13.85 0.61 19.66
N THR A 782 -15.11 0.19 19.59
CA THR A 782 -15.90 0.12 18.36
C THR A 782 -16.37 1.47 17.83
N ALA A 783 -16.15 2.57 18.57
CA ALA A 783 -16.44 3.91 18.09
C ALA A 783 -15.59 4.25 16.86
N CYS A 784 -14.26 4.01 16.92
CA CYS A 784 -13.37 4.14 15.76
C CYS A 784 -13.18 2.80 15.01
N HIS A 785 -13.03 1.69 15.75
CA HIS A 785 -12.86 0.36 15.14
C HIS A 785 -14.20 -0.28 14.75
N VAL A 786 -14.92 0.38 13.82
CA VAL A 786 -16.26 -0.01 13.37
C VAL A 786 -16.28 -1.45 12.85
N PRO A 787 -17.01 -2.39 13.52
CA PRO A 787 -16.88 -3.81 13.24
C PRO A 787 -17.35 -4.27 11.88
N THR A 788 -18.30 -3.58 11.25
CA THR A 788 -18.97 -4.03 10.02
C THR A 788 -19.26 -2.88 9.09
N VAL A 789 -18.88 -3.03 7.83
CA VAL A 789 -19.12 -2.07 6.75
C VAL A 789 -19.63 -2.83 5.52
N VAL A 790 -20.38 -2.16 4.64
CA VAL A 790 -20.82 -2.73 3.36
C VAL A 790 -20.10 -2.00 2.23
N THR A 791 -19.50 -2.74 1.31
CA THR A 791 -18.86 -2.16 0.12
C THR A 791 -19.89 -1.76 -0.93
N GLY A 792 -19.53 -0.77 -1.74
CA GLY A 792 -20.30 -0.22 -2.82
C GLY A 792 -20.57 -1.17 -3.99
N SER A 793 -21.27 -0.64 -4.99
CA SER A 793 -21.74 -1.40 -6.15
C SER A 793 -21.05 -1.04 -7.46
N THR A 794 -20.15 -0.06 -7.45
CA THR A 794 -19.53 0.54 -8.65
C THR A 794 -18.06 0.19 -8.85
N HIS A 795 -17.44 -0.56 -7.93
CA HIS A 795 -16.05 -0.99 -8.09
C HIS A 795 -15.88 -1.83 -9.39
N PRO A 796 -14.82 -1.62 -10.20
CA PRO A 796 -14.57 -2.33 -11.45
C PRO A 796 -14.52 -3.85 -11.28
N TYR A 797 -13.76 -4.31 -10.28
CA TYR A 797 -13.67 -5.74 -9.91
C TYR A 797 -14.94 -6.26 -9.27
N ALA A 798 -15.46 -7.36 -9.83
CA ALA A 798 -16.73 -7.93 -9.41
C ALA A 798 -16.72 -8.52 -8.00
N GLU A 799 -15.55 -8.97 -7.55
CA GLU A 799 -15.27 -9.62 -6.26
C GLU A 799 -15.54 -8.70 -5.08
N LEU A 800 -15.35 -7.39 -5.27
CA LEU A 800 -15.32 -6.39 -4.21
C LEU A 800 -16.66 -5.68 -4.01
N ARG A 801 -17.63 -5.91 -4.90
CA ARG A 801 -18.94 -5.22 -4.85
C ARG A 801 -19.91 -5.87 -3.88
N ASN A 802 -20.69 -5.05 -3.18
CA ASN A 802 -21.79 -5.46 -2.29
C ASN A 802 -21.38 -6.53 -1.26
N GLN A 803 -20.18 -6.39 -0.69
CA GLN A 803 -19.67 -7.28 0.34
C GLN A 803 -20.02 -6.72 1.72
N THR A 804 -20.64 -7.54 2.58
CA THR A 804 -20.63 -7.27 4.02
C THR A 804 -19.29 -7.72 4.56
N ILE A 805 -18.49 -6.79 5.06
CA ILE A 805 -17.13 -7.03 5.54
C ILE A 805 -16.99 -6.67 7.01
N HIS A 806 -15.98 -7.24 7.68
CA HIS A 806 -15.69 -6.99 9.09
C HIS A 806 -14.24 -6.48 9.31
N PRO A 807 -13.93 -5.25 8.87
CA PRO A 807 -12.57 -4.73 8.89
C PRO A 807 -12.16 -4.12 10.24
N TYR A 808 -13.12 -3.77 11.11
CA TYR A 808 -12.88 -3.08 12.39
C TYR A 808 -12.14 -1.74 12.20
N THR A 809 -12.70 -0.88 11.37
CA THR A 809 -12.19 0.47 11.07
C THR A 809 -13.30 1.31 10.45
N ASP A 810 -13.31 2.59 10.78
CA ASP A 810 -14.08 3.64 10.12
C ASP A 810 -13.31 4.34 8.99
N MET A 811 -12.01 4.07 8.86
CA MET A 811 -11.07 4.71 7.93
C MET A 811 -10.87 6.22 8.15
N LEU A 812 -11.30 6.76 9.29
CA LEU A 812 -11.23 8.19 9.60
C LEU A 812 -9.91 8.55 10.29
N LEU A 813 -9.57 9.84 10.26
CA LEU A 813 -8.51 10.42 11.07
C LEU A 813 -9.02 10.73 12.47
N HIS A 814 -8.23 10.38 13.47
CA HIS A 814 -8.47 10.68 14.88
C HIS A 814 -7.22 11.24 15.54
N ASP A 815 -7.37 12.19 16.46
CA ASP A 815 -6.28 12.62 17.34
C ASP A 815 -5.98 11.51 18.37
N MET A 816 -4.78 10.92 18.25
CA MET A 816 -4.29 9.87 19.14
C MET A 816 -3.44 10.40 20.30
N GLY A 817 -3.39 11.72 20.46
CA GLY A 817 -2.74 12.44 21.54
C GLY A 817 -1.22 12.53 21.43
N PRO A 818 -0.59 13.30 22.34
CA PRO A 818 0.85 13.61 22.29
C PRO A 818 1.76 12.39 22.49
N GLY A 819 1.21 11.26 22.94
CA GLY A 819 1.95 10.00 23.03
C GLY A 819 2.35 9.47 21.66
N LEU A 820 1.46 9.61 20.67
CA LEU A 820 1.60 9.14 19.29
C LEU A 820 1.80 10.26 18.28
N ALA A 821 1.91 11.51 18.73
CA ALA A 821 2.23 12.62 17.86
C ALA A 821 3.68 12.53 17.35
N ASP A 822 3.82 12.54 16.02
CA ASP A 822 5.08 12.86 15.36
C ASP A 822 5.24 14.38 15.26
N ASN A 823 6.47 14.87 15.03
CA ASN A 823 6.72 16.31 14.94
C ASN A 823 6.42 16.89 13.55
N ILE A 824 6.00 16.06 12.60
CA ILE A 824 5.58 16.45 11.25
C ILE A 824 4.13 16.05 11.00
N GLY A 825 3.40 16.95 10.37
CA GLY A 825 2.06 16.80 9.82
C GLY A 825 2.08 16.15 8.43
N ASP A 826 0.96 16.26 7.74
CA ASP A 826 0.78 15.80 6.36
C ASP A 826 -0.31 16.65 5.68
N HIS A 827 0.05 17.89 5.32
CA HIS A 827 -0.80 18.84 4.58
C HIS A 827 -2.22 19.01 5.16
N GLY A 828 -2.36 19.68 6.31
CA GLY A 828 -3.65 19.87 6.98
C GLY A 828 -4.06 18.68 7.87
N VAL A 829 -3.17 17.72 8.05
CA VAL A 829 -3.27 16.66 9.07
C VAL A 829 -2.15 16.87 10.07
N SER A 830 -2.49 16.97 11.35
CA SER A 830 -1.50 17.19 12.42
C SER A 830 -0.62 15.96 12.64
N GLY A 831 0.47 16.15 13.36
CA GLY A 831 1.35 15.06 13.79
C GLY A 831 0.70 14.01 14.68
N ALA A 832 -0.39 14.37 15.37
CA ALA A 832 -1.11 13.52 16.32
C ALA A 832 -2.26 12.72 15.70
N GLU A 833 -2.66 13.09 14.47
CA GLU A 833 -3.78 12.47 13.78
C GLU A 833 -3.33 11.24 12.99
N TRP A 834 -4.06 10.14 13.18
CA TRP A 834 -3.80 8.87 12.52
C TRP A 834 -5.09 8.28 12.00
N ARG A 835 -4.99 7.61 10.84
CA ARG A 835 -6.12 6.86 10.30
C ARG A 835 -6.34 5.58 11.10
N THR A 836 -7.57 5.26 11.47
CA THR A 836 -7.90 3.98 12.12
C THR A 836 -7.53 2.80 11.20
N PRO A 837 -6.52 1.97 11.50
CA PRO A 837 -6.17 0.82 10.66
C PRO A 837 -7.20 -0.32 10.83
N ALA A 838 -7.45 -1.08 9.76
CA ALA A 838 -8.27 -2.29 9.84
C ALA A 838 -7.60 -3.34 10.75
N LEU A 839 -8.37 -3.96 11.65
CA LEU A 839 -7.87 -4.96 12.59
C LEU A 839 -8.03 -6.40 12.09
N TRP A 840 -8.66 -6.63 10.94
CA TRP A 840 -8.74 -7.97 10.37
C TRP A 840 -7.35 -8.59 10.20
N ASN A 841 -7.22 -9.87 10.52
CA ASN A 841 -5.98 -10.64 10.42
C ASN A 841 -4.79 -10.11 11.26
N ILE A 842 -5.01 -9.18 12.19
CA ILE A 842 -3.97 -8.73 13.15
C ILE A 842 -3.42 -9.90 13.99
N GLY A 843 -4.21 -10.94 14.20
CA GLY A 843 -3.76 -12.14 14.90
C GLY A 843 -2.88 -13.08 14.07
N LEU A 844 -2.61 -12.78 12.80
CA LEU A 844 -1.74 -13.55 11.92
C LEU A 844 -0.38 -12.87 11.69
N THR A 845 -0.18 -11.64 12.22
CA THR A 845 1.06 -10.87 12.04
C THR A 845 2.30 -11.67 12.41
N GLU A 846 2.34 -12.30 13.59
CA GLU A 846 3.49 -13.12 14.03
C GLU A 846 3.89 -14.18 13.01
N GLY A 847 2.91 -14.88 12.43
CA GLY A 847 3.15 -15.98 11.52
C GLY A 847 3.54 -15.55 10.11
N VAL A 848 3.10 -14.38 9.66
CA VAL A 848 3.43 -13.85 8.31
C VAL A 848 4.73 -13.05 8.35
N SER A 849 4.88 -12.16 9.33
CA SER A 849 6.01 -11.23 9.45
C SER A 849 7.19 -11.82 10.24
N GLY A 850 7.04 -12.99 10.86
CA GLY A 850 8.08 -13.62 11.70
C GLY A 850 8.24 -13.02 13.09
N GLY A 851 7.33 -12.12 13.50
CA GLY A 851 7.32 -11.43 14.78
C GLY A 851 6.17 -10.44 14.87
N GLU A 852 6.07 -9.71 15.99
CA GLU A 852 5.00 -8.73 16.21
C GLU A 852 5.54 -7.38 16.65
N ALA A 853 5.05 -6.34 15.99
CA ALA A 853 5.18 -4.95 16.37
C ALA A 853 3.97 -4.19 15.82
N TYR A 854 3.45 -3.25 16.60
CA TYR A 854 2.22 -2.51 16.27
C TYR A 854 2.43 -1.00 16.33
N LEU A 855 1.43 -0.27 15.82
CA LEU A 855 1.44 1.17 15.56
C LEU A 855 2.32 1.53 14.35
N HIS A 856 2.35 2.82 13.98
CA HIS A 856 3.03 3.28 12.76
C HIS A 856 4.54 3.07 12.81
N ASP A 857 5.14 3.07 14.00
CA ASP A 857 6.60 3.02 14.20
C ASP A 857 7.09 1.72 14.88
N GLY A 858 6.19 0.76 15.14
CA GLY A 858 6.51 -0.52 15.75
C GLY A 858 6.89 -0.46 17.23
N ARG A 859 6.60 0.64 17.92
CA ARG A 859 6.96 0.81 19.34
C ARG A 859 6.30 -0.22 20.26
N ALA A 860 5.08 -0.65 19.94
CA ALA A 860 4.32 -1.60 20.75
C ALA A 860 4.70 -3.04 20.39
N ARG A 861 5.20 -3.80 21.37
CA ARG A 861 5.60 -5.22 21.21
C ARG A 861 4.41 -6.16 21.20
N THR A 862 3.29 -5.73 21.78
CA THR A 862 2.09 -6.55 21.95
C THR A 862 0.85 -5.71 21.66
N ILE A 863 -0.27 -6.38 21.41
CA ILE A 863 -1.59 -5.73 21.28
C ILE A 863 -1.95 -4.96 22.57
N GLU A 864 -1.60 -5.50 23.74
CA GLU A 864 -1.82 -4.80 25.02
C GLU A 864 -1.05 -3.47 25.08
N GLU A 865 0.22 -3.46 24.67
CA GLU A 865 1.01 -2.23 24.59
C GLU A 865 0.43 -1.26 23.57
N ALA A 866 -0.06 -1.75 22.43
CA ALA A 866 -0.70 -0.92 21.41
C ALA A 866 -1.94 -0.19 21.98
N ILE A 867 -2.80 -0.92 22.70
CA ILE A 867 -3.97 -0.32 23.37
C ILE A 867 -3.53 0.73 24.40
N LEU A 868 -2.49 0.45 25.19
CA LEU A 868 -1.98 1.37 26.22
C LEU A 868 -1.31 2.63 25.65
N TRP A 869 -0.95 2.63 24.37
CA TRP A 869 -0.42 3.80 23.66
C TRP A 869 -1.50 4.76 23.16
N HIS A 870 -2.76 4.32 23.09
CA HIS A 870 -3.86 5.18 22.66
C HIS A 870 -3.99 6.39 23.60
N GLY A 871 -4.27 7.57 23.05
CA GLY A 871 -4.50 8.81 23.78
C GLY A 871 -5.48 9.67 22.99
N GLY A 872 -5.54 10.97 23.29
CA GLY A 872 -6.45 11.88 22.59
C GLY A 872 -7.90 11.39 22.71
N GLU A 873 -8.57 11.25 21.57
CA GLU A 873 -9.96 10.75 21.47
C GLU A 873 -10.12 9.34 22.05
N ALA A 874 -9.07 8.50 21.96
CA ALA A 874 -9.10 7.13 22.46
C ALA A 874 -8.68 6.97 23.94
N GLU A 875 -8.45 8.06 24.67
CA GLU A 875 -8.01 8.02 26.08
C GLU A 875 -9.00 7.27 26.97
N ALA A 876 -10.31 7.50 26.78
CA ALA A 876 -11.35 6.84 27.56
C ALA A 876 -11.34 5.32 27.35
N SER A 877 -11.18 4.86 26.11
CA SER A 877 -11.10 3.43 25.77
C SER A 877 -9.84 2.77 26.32
N LYS A 878 -8.68 3.44 26.23
CA LYS A 878 -7.46 2.98 26.89
C LYS A 878 -7.68 2.82 28.39
N GLU A 879 -8.25 3.83 29.07
CA GLU A 879 -8.41 3.79 30.52
C GLU A 879 -9.41 2.73 30.97
N ALA A 880 -10.46 2.47 30.17
CA ALA A 880 -11.34 1.34 30.37
C ALA A 880 -10.55 0.02 30.33
N PHE A 881 -9.73 -0.22 29.29
CA PHE A 881 -8.87 -1.41 29.21
C PHE A 881 -7.85 -1.50 30.34
N ARG A 882 -7.14 -0.41 30.65
CA ARG A 882 -6.08 -0.37 31.68
C ARG A 882 -6.62 -0.73 33.06
N THR A 883 -7.88 -0.41 33.33
CA THR A 883 -8.54 -0.64 34.63
C THR A 883 -9.26 -1.99 34.76
N MET A 884 -9.45 -2.71 33.65
CA MET A 884 -10.00 -4.07 33.64
C MET A 884 -9.14 -5.06 34.43
N SER A 885 -9.71 -6.22 34.79
CA SER A 885 -8.94 -7.30 35.40
C SER A 885 -7.94 -7.91 34.40
N ALA A 886 -6.88 -8.56 34.89
CA ALA A 886 -5.94 -9.26 34.01
C ALA A 886 -6.61 -10.33 33.12
N GLN A 887 -7.70 -10.95 33.59
CA GLN A 887 -8.46 -11.92 32.81
C GLN A 887 -9.23 -11.25 31.66
N ASP A 888 -9.86 -10.11 31.93
CA ASP A 888 -10.64 -9.37 30.94
C ASP A 888 -9.73 -8.75 29.87
N ARG A 889 -8.57 -8.23 30.27
CA ARG A 889 -7.53 -7.75 29.32
C ARG A 889 -7.07 -8.87 28.40
N ALA A 890 -6.76 -10.04 28.96
CA ALA A 890 -6.38 -11.22 28.19
C ALA A 890 -7.49 -11.72 27.26
N ALA A 891 -8.77 -11.57 27.65
CA ALA A 891 -9.91 -11.90 26.80
C ALA A 891 -9.97 -10.99 25.57
N ILE A 892 -9.82 -9.66 25.73
CA ILE A 892 -9.74 -8.72 24.59
C ILE A 892 -8.58 -9.09 23.66
N VAL A 893 -7.41 -9.42 24.21
CA VAL A 893 -6.27 -9.87 23.39
C VAL A 893 -6.59 -11.16 22.64
N ALA A 894 -7.27 -12.12 23.28
CA ALA A 894 -7.71 -13.36 22.63
C ALA A 894 -8.70 -13.10 21.48
N PHE A 895 -9.60 -12.13 21.64
CA PHE A 895 -10.49 -11.66 20.58
C PHE A 895 -9.70 -11.07 19.40
N LEU A 896 -8.80 -10.11 19.65
CA LEU A 896 -8.02 -9.48 18.59
C LEU A 896 -7.10 -10.49 17.88
N LYS A 897 -6.51 -11.44 18.63
CA LYS A 897 -5.77 -12.57 18.06
C LYS A 897 -6.64 -13.56 17.27
N SER A 898 -7.96 -13.53 17.45
CA SER A 898 -8.90 -14.34 16.67
C SER A 898 -9.16 -13.76 15.28
N LEU A 899 -8.95 -12.45 15.10
CA LEU A 899 -9.11 -11.76 13.82
C LEU A 899 -8.03 -12.18 12.81
#